data_AF-A0A8W7Q333-F1
#
_entry.id   AF-A0A8W7Q333-F1
#
_cell.length_a   1.000
_cell.length_b   1.000
_cell.length_c   1.000
_cell.angle_alpha   90.00
_cell.angle_beta   90.00
_cell.angle_gamma   90.00
#
_symmetry.space_group_name_H-M   'P 1'
#
loop_
_entity.id
_entity.type
_entity.pdbx_description
1 polymer ?
#
loop_
_entity_poly.entity_id
_entity_poly.type
_entity_poly.pdbx_seq_one_letter_code
_entity_poly.pdbx_strand_id
1 'polypeptide(L)'
;MAELKKEAAEGSSTAPPPTERGKNHYKNRAKKQKRNKFLKNAKSFGKRESFGRGAELEQTEYNYLVAILETMTKEKDTEERQLIANNVLGQLKGKEIRTASNQVGSRIMEDLLAYTDEETFAGLLETFAQNFRVFCCDKFASHVLQRTLYVALLRAVAPLQTDHQGEKDGEGEEQNAKKQKVGGAAERGDRSVWPCYEYCLKEQYADEHRQTCRQYVERMAKYLINNLEEFVWEATAGYVIRQCVLNLGGITEKKATNDAKPLTVPEQWHKLLHEFNVQLMAWPQFADLIGMEQTATILQDLLRALASTDDAFQLEQLIAKLFKEAFYTKKVKKEEKDNGEATVKQEEKSDLPKAFQSDSSIRLLEVCIVVAPAAFLKDKLFSKLFRGHVKQLALSRACNFAIQKLIDHTTDKDMMDMVFAELEDSMEDLLRTGHTGVVLALAKACARLACQQGKFVKNLLDALHCAEVAPTKMINAVLHLLPANVTPSTAPKIHLHGSLILQAILDFNKPIKFVTALLEMPNDRLAEILSEPAGSFVANAFVTGRFVGEKSREKLVRHLEGQYAQLTLSVHGSRVVEIMYEAGNPAQRENIVRELAEQCERLNGKPWSAKVNKRLLVDLYKRNPARWKVAIKNDAKVEKMFDKLCERLNGKPWSAKVNKRLLVDLYKRNPARWKVAIKNDAKVEKMFDKLVGGKKRKVES
;
A
#
# COMPACT_ATOMS: atom_id res chain seq x y z
N MET A 1 55.42 -10.73 -26.78
CA MET A 1 56.16 -11.98 -26.50
C MET A 1 56.67 -11.89 -25.08
N ALA A 2 56.41 -12.95 -24.29
CA ALA A 2 56.49 -13.05 -22.83
C ALA A 2 55.49 -12.13 -22.10
N GLU A 3 54.43 -12.58 -21.43
CA GLU A 3 54.17 -13.85 -20.75
C GLU A 3 52.75 -14.35 -21.04
N LEU A 4 52.68 -15.52 -21.68
CA LEU A 4 51.51 -16.37 -21.82
C LEU A 4 51.95 -17.75 -21.32
N LYS A 5 51.17 -18.30 -20.38
CA LYS A 5 51.16 -19.69 -19.83
C LYS A 5 51.65 -19.86 -18.38
N LYS A 6 50.67 -19.94 -17.48
CA LYS A 6 50.47 -21.06 -16.53
C LYS A 6 49.01 -21.05 -16.06
N GLU A 7 48.21 -21.95 -16.62
CA GLU A 7 47.46 -23.02 -15.91
C GLU A 7 46.29 -22.48 -15.07
N ALA A 8 45.03 -22.58 -15.49
CA ALA A 8 44.22 -23.80 -15.62
C ALA A 8 44.13 -24.62 -14.32
N ALA A 9 43.29 -24.17 -13.37
CA ALA A 9 42.31 -24.98 -12.63
C ALA A 9 41.76 -24.16 -11.46
N GLU A 10 40.52 -23.69 -11.58
CA GLU A 10 39.58 -23.59 -10.44
C GLU A 10 38.19 -23.29 -10.98
N GLY A 11 37.38 -24.34 -11.07
CA GLY A 11 35.96 -24.19 -11.33
C GLY A 11 35.29 -23.46 -10.17
N SER A 12 34.62 -22.34 -10.46
CA SER A 12 33.67 -21.74 -9.54
C SER A 12 32.49 -21.16 -10.31
N SER A 13 31.38 -21.87 -10.18
CA SER A 13 30.00 -21.47 -10.48
C SER A 13 29.73 -19.98 -10.22
N THR A 14 29.77 -19.15 -11.26
CA THR A 14 29.17 -17.81 -11.21
C THR A 14 27.69 -17.93 -11.55
N ALA A 15 26.87 -18.04 -10.50
CA ALA A 15 25.42 -18.05 -10.62
C ALA A 15 24.90 -16.78 -11.35
N PRO A 16 23.87 -16.90 -12.20
CA PRO A 16 23.35 -15.77 -12.95
C PRO A 16 22.75 -14.70 -12.02
N PRO A 17 22.82 -13.40 -12.39
CA PRO A 17 22.25 -12.33 -11.59
C PRO A 17 20.73 -12.55 -11.44
N PRO A 18 20.16 -12.38 -10.24
CA PRO A 18 18.79 -12.78 -9.99
C PRO A 18 17.80 -11.88 -10.76
N THR A 19 17.01 -12.51 -11.64
CA THR A 19 15.87 -11.91 -12.35
C THR A 19 14.82 -11.37 -11.37
N GLU A 20 13.89 -10.54 -11.82
CA GLU A 20 12.96 -9.75 -10.99
C GLU A 20 12.01 -10.54 -10.07
N ARG A 21 11.83 -11.85 -10.28
CA ARG A 21 11.27 -12.77 -9.28
C ARG A 21 12.10 -12.83 -7.98
N GLY A 22 13.36 -12.47 -8.10
CA GLY A 22 14.37 -12.34 -7.09
C GLY A 22 14.11 -11.22 -6.09
N LYS A 23 13.55 -10.05 -6.42
CA LYS A 23 13.47 -8.99 -5.39
C LYS A 23 12.52 -9.35 -4.24
N ASN A 24 11.37 -9.98 -4.53
CA ASN A 24 10.47 -10.48 -3.50
C ASN A 24 10.95 -11.81 -2.89
N HIS A 25 11.58 -12.69 -3.67
CA HIS A 25 12.21 -13.90 -3.14
C HIS A 25 13.37 -13.57 -2.19
N TYR A 26 14.26 -12.65 -2.56
CA TYR A 26 15.35 -12.13 -1.75
C TYR A 26 14.88 -11.28 -0.58
N LYS A 27 13.80 -10.49 -0.67
CA LYS A 27 13.23 -9.79 0.51
C LYS A 27 12.60 -10.76 1.52
N ASN A 28 11.84 -11.75 1.05
CA ASN A 28 11.28 -12.77 1.95
C ASN A 28 12.33 -13.77 2.45
N ARG A 29 13.34 -14.07 1.63
CA ARG A 29 14.54 -14.81 2.02
C ARG A 29 15.36 -13.98 2.99
N ALA A 30 15.46 -12.66 2.84
CA ALA A 30 16.13 -11.76 3.77
C ALA A 30 15.34 -11.60 5.09
N LYS A 31 14.00 -11.58 5.06
CA LYS A 31 13.17 -11.63 6.28
C LYS A 31 13.27 -12.98 6.97
N LYS A 32 13.16 -14.09 6.24
CA LYS A 32 13.35 -15.46 6.76
C LYS A 32 14.80 -15.65 7.24
N GLN A 33 15.79 -15.07 6.56
CA GLN A 33 17.20 -15.04 6.97
C GLN A 33 17.41 -14.16 8.19
N LYS A 34 16.76 -12.98 8.30
CA LYS A 34 16.81 -12.09 9.47
C LYS A 34 16.12 -12.73 10.69
N ARG A 35 15.00 -13.44 10.49
CA ARG A 35 14.30 -14.20 11.54
C ARG A 35 15.10 -15.41 11.99
N ASN A 36 15.60 -16.19 11.04
CA ASN A 36 16.56 -17.25 11.34
C ASN A 36 17.83 -16.67 11.97
N LYS A 37 18.25 -15.45 11.63
CA LYS A 37 19.38 -14.76 12.27
C LYS A 37 19.04 -14.36 13.70
N PHE A 38 17.83 -13.88 14.00
CA PHE A 38 17.41 -13.59 15.38
C PHE A 38 17.39 -14.85 16.24
N LEU A 39 16.73 -15.93 15.79
CA LEU A 39 16.74 -17.21 16.51
C LEU A 39 18.16 -17.79 16.63
N LYS A 40 18.98 -17.74 15.57
CA LYS A 40 20.40 -18.16 15.63
C LYS A 40 21.21 -17.31 16.61
N ASN A 41 20.98 -16.01 16.65
CA ASN A 41 21.64 -15.12 17.59
C ASN A 41 21.21 -15.45 19.02
N ALA A 42 19.91 -15.61 19.29
CA ALA A 42 19.39 -15.97 20.61
C ALA A 42 19.99 -17.31 21.10
N LYS A 43 20.07 -18.32 20.22
CA LYS A 43 20.76 -19.60 20.50
C LYS A 43 22.25 -19.41 20.76
N SER A 44 22.93 -18.56 20.00
CA SER A 44 24.36 -18.25 20.18
C SER A 44 24.63 -17.54 21.51
N PHE A 45 23.72 -16.67 21.95
CA PHE A 45 23.82 -15.94 23.20
C PHE A 45 23.67 -16.88 24.41
N GLY A 46 22.70 -17.80 24.37
CA GLY A 46 22.54 -18.84 25.40
C GLY A 46 23.76 -19.75 25.57
N LYS A 47 24.48 -20.06 24.47
CA LYS A 47 25.74 -20.82 24.50
C LYS A 47 26.93 -20.06 25.11
N ARG A 48 26.84 -18.73 25.22
CA ARG A 48 27.88 -17.84 25.75
C ARG A 48 27.52 -17.31 27.14
N GLU A 49 26.53 -17.93 27.81
CA GLU A 49 25.99 -17.49 29.11
C GLU A 49 25.56 -16.02 29.14
N SER A 50 25.16 -15.49 27.97
CA SER A 50 24.61 -14.15 27.82
C SER A 50 23.13 -14.28 27.51
N PHE A 51 22.26 -13.97 28.46
CA PHE A 51 20.81 -14.22 28.37
C PHE A 51 20.03 -13.06 27.72
N GLY A 52 20.58 -12.53 26.64
CA GLY A 52 20.03 -11.37 25.93
C GLY A 52 20.42 -10.03 26.58
N ARG A 53 19.90 -8.92 26.01
CA ARG A 53 20.06 -7.57 26.57
C ARG A 53 18.83 -7.19 27.39
N GLY A 54 19.00 -6.26 28.33
CA GLY A 54 17.91 -5.73 29.15
C GLY A 54 17.90 -6.40 30.52
N ALA A 55 16.72 -6.66 31.07
CA ALA A 55 16.59 -7.39 32.32
C ALA A 55 17.19 -8.80 32.22
N GLU A 56 17.89 -9.20 33.27
CA GLU A 56 18.53 -10.52 33.35
C GLU A 56 17.47 -11.61 33.56
N LEU A 57 17.65 -12.71 32.84
CA LEU A 57 16.83 -13.92 32.95
C LEU A 57 17.71 -15.07 33.43
N GLU A 58 17.13 -15.97 34.22
CA GLU A 58 17.83 -17.19 34.61
C GLU A 58 18.06 -18.07 33.36
N GLN A 59 19.14 -18.87 33.39
CA GLN A 59 19.51 -19.72 32.25
C GLN A 59 18.38 -20.67 31.83
N THR A 60 17.68 -21.25 32.79
CA THR A 60 16.53 -22.14 32.59
C THR A 60 15.38 -21.41 31.88
N GLU A 61 15.05 -20.20 32.33
CA GLU A 61 14.01 -19.36 31.74
C GLU A 61 14.37 -18.91 30.32
N TYR A 62 15.61 -18.48 30.12
CA TYR A 62 16.09 -18.07 28.80
C TYR A 62 16.05 -19.24 27.81
N ASN A 63 16.53 -20.42 28.22
CA ASN A 63 16.51 -21.62 27.38
C ASN A 63 15.07 -22.04 27.03
N TYR A 64 14.16 -21.96 28.00
CA TYR A 64 12.73 -22.18 27.76
C TYR A 64 12.17 -21.21 26.71
N LEU A 65 12.39 -19.91 26.86
CA LEU A 65 11.94 -18.90 25.90
C LEU A 65 12.52 -19.11 24.50
N VAL A 66 13.80 -19.50 24.38
CA VAL A 66 14.42 -19.83 23.09
C VAL A 66 13.77 -21.05 22.44
N ALA A 67 13.40 -22.07 23.23
CA ALA A 67 12.67 -23.23 22.73
C ALA A 67 11.27 -22.85 22.22
N ILE A 68 10.54 -22.01 22.96
CA ILE A 68 9.25 -21.46 22.52
C ILE A 68 9.39 -20.71 21.19
N LEU A 69 10.39 -19.81 21.08
CA LEU A 69 10.63 -19.06 19.85
C LEU A 69 10.89 -19.98 18.65
N GLU A 70 11.57 -21.11 18.84
CA GLU A 70 11.75 -22.11 17.79
C GLU A 70 10.42 -22.76 17.39
N THR A 71 9.62 -23.20 18.36
CA THR A 71 8.30 -23.80 18.13
C THR A 71 7.39 -22.85 17.35
N MET A 72 7.32 -21.57 17.77
CA MET A 72 6.50 -20.55 17.10
C MET A 72 6.87 -20.36 15.63
N THR A 73 8.14 -20.54 15.25
CA THR A 73 8.57 -20.38 13.85
C THR A 73 8.15 -21.53 12.94
N LYS A 74 7.83 -22.69 13.52
CA LYS A 74 7.36 -23.88 12.81
C LYS A 74 5.83 -23.92 12.75
N GLU A 75 5.17 -23.42 13.79
CA GLU A 75 3.73 -23.58 13.95
C GLU A 75 2.87 -22.69 13.05
N LYS A 76 1.89 -23.33 12.41
CA LYS A 76 0.97 -22.74 11.45
C LYS A 76 -0.48 -22.77 11.88
N ASP A 77 -0.86 -23.76 12.67
CA ASP A 77 -2.21 -23.91 13.18
C ASP A 77 -2.57 -22.77 14.15
N THR A 78 -3.86 -22.44 14.31
CA THR A 78 -4.30 -21.33 15.16
C THR A 78 -4.69 -21.78 16.57
N GLU A 79 -5.26 -22.96 16.73
CA GLU A 79 -5.64 -23.51 18.03
C GLU A 79 -4.37 -23.84 18.83
N GLU A 80 -3.37 -24.44 18.18
CA GLU A 80 -2.07 -24.69 18.81
C GLU A 80 -1.37 -23.40 19.24
N ARG A 81 -1.55 -22.30 18.48
CA ARG A 81 -1.02 -20.98 18.87
C ARG A 81 -1.66 -20.45 20.14
N GLN A 82 -2.96 -20.62 20.29
CA GLN A 82 -3.68 -20.21 21.50
C GLN A 82 -3.17 -21.01 22.71
N LEU A 83 -3.05 -22.34 22.56
CA LEU A 83 -2.52 -23.20 23.61
C LEU A 83 -1.11 -22.78 24.02
N ILE A 84 -0.22 -22.53 23.05
CA ILE A 84 1.14 -22.04 23.33
C ILE A 84 1.09 -20.67 24.03
N ALA A 85 0.28 -19.73 23.55
CA ALA A 85 0.18 -18.40 24.13
C ALA A 85 -0.28 -18.41 25.59
N ASN A 86 -1.36 -19.15 25.89
CA ASN A 86 -1.91 -19.25 27.24
C ASN A 86 -0.96 -19.99 28.18
N ASN A 87 -0.35 -21.10 27.74
CA ASN A 87 0.60 -21.84 28.56
C ASN A 87 1.85 -21.02 28.88
N VAL A 88 2.43 -20.36 27.87
CA VAL A 88 3.66 -19.59 28.05
C VAL A 88 3.39 -18.36 28.90
N LEU A 89 2.39 -17.54 28.57
CA LEU A 89 2.13 -16.31 29.33
C LEU A 89 1.55 -16.59 30.72
N GLY A 90 0.81 -17.68 30.90
CA GLY A 90 0.38 -18.15 32.22
C GLY A 90 1.56 -18.53 33.12
N GLN A 91 2.62 -19.15 32.57
CA GLN A 91 3.86 -19.45 33.31
C GLN A 91 4.69 -18.22 33.66
N LEU A 92 4.48 -17.10 32.95
CA LEU A 92 5.17 -15.83 33.22
C LEU A 92 4.49 -15.00 34.32
N LYS A 93 3.43 -15.51 34.97
CA LYS A 93 2.74 -14.82 36.06
C LYS A 93 3.72 -14.43 37.18
N GLY A 94 3.78 -13.15 37.52
CA GLY A 94 4.74 -12.56 38.47
C GLY A 94 6.14 -12.29 37.90
N LYS A 95 6.40 -12.60 36.62
CA LYS A 95 7.67 -12.39 35.90
C LYS A 95 7.49 -11.58 34.62
N GLU A 96 6.32 -11.00 34.41
CA GLU A 96 5.90 -10.36 33.17
C GLU A 96 6.76 -9.14 32.84
N ILE A 97 7.02 -8.28 33.84
CA ILE A 97 7.81 -7.06 33.67
C ILE A 97 9.25 -7.38 33.29
N ARG A 98 9.86 -8.33 34.02
CA ARG A 98 11.23 -8.79 33.76
C ARG A 98 11.35 -9.39 32.36
N THR A 99 10.38 -10.20 31.97
CA THR A 99 10.36 -10.83 30.65
C THR A 99 10.13 -9.81 29.54
N ALA A 100 9.21 -8.86 29.73
CA ALA A 100 8.97 -7.77 28.80
C ALA A 100 10.18 -6.84 28.64
N SER A 101 11.00 -6.70 29.67
CA SER A 101 12.22 -5.87 29.66
C SER A 101 13.46 -6.62 29.14
N ASN A 102 13.30 -7.85 28.65
CA ASN A 102 14.37 -8.64 28.04
C ASN A 102 14.24 -8.69 26.51
N GLN A 103 15.36 -8.69 25.79
CA GLN A 103 15.39 -8.70 24.32
C GLN A 103 14.65 -9.88 23.67
N VAL A 104 14.76 -11.09 24.24
CA VAL A 104 14.11 -12.29 23.71
C VAL A 104 12.70 -12.40 24.27
N GLY A 105 12.53 -12.13 25.57
CA GLY A 105 11.23 -12.15 26.25
C GLY A 105 10.20 -11.21 25.63
N SER A 106 10.56 -9.93 25.44
CA SER A 106 9.69 -8.94 24.77
C SER A 106 9.16 -9.41 23.43
N ARG A 107 10.05 -9.97 22.59
CA ARG A 107 9.71 -10.44 21.25
C ARG A 107 8.71 -11.58 21.27
N ILE A 108 8.86 -12.51 22.22
CA ILE A 108 7.93 -13.63 22.40
C ILE A 108 6.60 -13.10 22.89
N MET A 109 6.60 -12.23 23.91
CA MET A 109 5.36 -11.61 24.43
C MET A 109 4.60 -10.88 23.32
N GLU A 110 5.27 -10.04 22.52
CA GLU A 110 4.65 -9.34 21.39
C GLU A 110 3.91 -10.29 20.42
N ASP A 111 4.49 -11.46 20.15
CA ASP A 111 3.97 -12.42 19.18
C ASP A 111 2.86 -13.31 19.77
N LEU A 112 2.86 -13.53 21.09
CA LEU A 112 1.85 -14.33 21.81
C LEU A 112 0.61 -13.53 22.22
N LEU A 113 0.73 -12.23 22.53
CA LEU A 113 -0.37 -11.38 23.06
C LEU A 113 -1.66 -11.46 22.24
N ALA A 114 -1.56 -11.62 20.91
CA ALA A 114 -2.73 -11.69 20.05
C ALA A 114 -3.60 -12.94 20.32
N TYR A 115 -2.98 -14.06 20.72
CA TYR A 115 -3.59 -15.40 20.80
C TYR A 115 -3.94 -15.83 22.22
N THR A 116 -3.84 -14.95 23.19
CA THR A 116 -4.25 -15.25 24.56
C THR A 116 -5.77 -15.30 24.68
N ASP A 117 -6.26 -16.10 25.62
CA ASP A 117 -7.64 -16.03 26.09
C ASP A 117 -7.94 -14.70 26.80
N GLU A 118 -9.20 -14.53 27.20
CA GLU A 118 -9.69 -13.29 27.81
C GLU A 118 -9.12 -13.05 29.20
N GLU A 119 -9.00 -14.11 30.00
CA GLU A 119 -8.52 -14.07 31.38
C GLU A 119 -7.02 -13.73 31.44
N THR A 120 -6.20 -14.45 30.67
CA THR A 120 -4.76 -14.22 30.59
C THR A 120 -4.46 -12.81 30.10
N PHE A 121 -5.19 -12.35 29.07
CA PHE A 121 -4.98 -10.99 28.58
C PHE A 121 -5.39 -9.94 29.61
N ALA A 122 -6.55 -10.10 30.27
CA ALA A 122 -7.00 -9.18 31.31
C ALA A 122 -6.00 -9.07 32.47
N GLY A 123 -5.43 -10.20 32.90
CA GLY A 123 -4.35 -10.22 33.90
C GLY A 123 -3.11 -9.42 33.45
N LEU A 124 -2.68 -9.59 32.20
CA LEU A 124 -1.58 -8.82 31.63
C LEU A 124 -1.89 -7.33 31.54
N LEU A 125 -3.12 -6.96 31.15
CA LEU A 125 -3.56 -5.56 31.10
C LEU A 125 -3.43 -4.91 32.48
N GLU A 126 -3.89 -5.58 33.55
CA GLU A 126 -3.80 -5.02 34.90
C GLU A 126 -2.34 -4.90 35.38
N THR A 127 -1.52 -5.95 35.20
CA THR A 127 -0.09 -5.91 35.56
C THR A 127 0.64 -4.77 34.85
N PHE A 128 0.38 -4.56 33.55
CA PHE A 128 1.01 -3.47 32.79
C PHE A 128 0.47 -2.11 33.21
N ALA A 129 -0.82 -2.00 33.51
CA ALA A 129 -1.46 -0.75 33.94
C ALA A 129 -0.95 -0.22 35.28
N GLN A 130 -0.52 -1.10 36.17
CA GLN A 130 0.14 -0.73 37.43
C GLN A 130 1.58 -0.24 37.23
N ASN A 131 2.19 -0.51 36.06
CA ASN A 131 3.63 -0.34 35.82
C ASN A 131 3.94 0.48 34.56
N PHE A 132 3.01 1.33 34.08
CA PHE A 132 3.17 2.05 32.82
C PHE A 132 4.49 2.82 32.69
N ARG A 133 4.98 3.47 33.75
CA ARG A 133 6.25 4.20 33.73
C ARG A 133 7.42 3.30 33.33
N VAL A 134 7.51 2.11 33.93
CA VAL A 134 8.57 1.13 33.67
C VAL A 134 8.55 0.71 32.21
N PHE A 135 7.36 0.43 31.68
CA PHE A 135 7.21 0.03 30.28
C PHE A 135 7.51 1.17 29.32
N CYS A 136 7.07 2.39 29.61
CA CYS A 136 7.30 3.55 28.76
C CYS A 136 8.78 3.89 28.64
N CYS A 137 9.57 3.69 29.70
CA CYS A 137 10.99 4.05 29.75
C CYS A 137 11.96 2.89 29.43
N ASP A 138 11.46 1.69 29.13
CA ASP A 138 12.31 0.55 28.76
C ASP A 138 12.32 0.29 27.23
N LYS A 139 13.51 0.00 26.70
CA LYS A 139 13.76 -0.18 25.26
C LYS A 139 13.14 -1.45 24.66
N PHE A 140 12.72 -2.40 25.49
CA PHE A 140 12.08 -3.65 25.07
C PHE A 140 10.62 -3.68 25.51
N ALA A 141 10.34 -3.31 26.75
CA ALA A 141 8.99 -3.35 27.31
C ALA A 141 8.07 -2.34 26.62
N SER A 142 8.59 -1.20 26.15
CA SER A 142 7.79 -0.23 25.38
C SER A 142 7.23 -0.83 24.08
N HIS A 143 7.90 -1.81 23.47
CA HIS A 143 7.39 -2.55 22.31
C HIS A 143 6.30 -3.55 22.69
N VAL A 144 6.43 -4.22 23.84
CA VAL A 144 5.36 -5.07 24.39
C VAL A 144 4.12 -4.21 24.63
N LEU A 145 4.28 -3.04 25.23
CA LEU A 145 3.18 -2.11 25.52
C LEU A 145 2.48 -1.59 24.25
N GLN A 146 3.25 -1.21 23.22
CA GLN A 146 2.68 -0.88 21.89
C GLN A 146 1.84 -2.04 21.34
N ARG A 147 2.35 -3.27 21.44
CA ARG A 147 1.65 -4.45 20.95
C ARG A 147 0.39 -4.75 21.76
N THR A 148 0.43 -4.61 23.07
CA THR A 148 -0.73 -4.72 23.95
C THR A 148 -1.80 -3.70 23.56
N LEU A 149 -1.42 -2.43 23.37
CA LEU A 149 -2.34 -1.38 22.90
C LEU A 149 -2.97 -1.76 21.55
N TYR A 150 -2.16 -2.23 20.60
CA TYR A 150 -2.65 -2.65 19.29
C TYR A 150 -3.64 -3.82 19.37
N VAL A 151 -3.36 -4.84 20.19
CA VAL A 151 -4.28 -5.96 20.41
C VAL A 151 -5.56 -5.49 21.11
N ALA A 152 -5.44 -4.66 22.15
CA ALA A 152 -6.58 -4.11 22.88
C ALA A 152 -7.51 -3.29 21.97
N LEU A 153 -6.95 -2.46 21.07
CA LEU A 153 -7.71 -1.78 20.01
C LEU A 153 -8.55 -2.79 19.22
N LEU A 154 -7.91 -3.79 18.62
CA LEU A 154 -8.59 -4.73 17.72
C LEU A 154 -9.69 -5.50 18.43
N ARG A 155 -9.43 -6.01 19.64
CA ARG A 155 -10.42 -6.77 20.43
C ARG A 155 -11.60 -5.88 20.85
N ALA A 156 -11.34 -4.63 21.25
CA ALA A 156 -12.37 -3.70 21.69
C ALA A 156 -13.31 -3.24 20.58
N VAL A 157 -12.79 -3.02 19.36
CA VAL A 157 -13.56 -2.38 18.27
C VAL A 157 -14.09 -3.36 17.24
N ALA A 158 -13.76 -4.65 17.32
CA ALA A 158 -14.27 -5.66 16.39
C ALA A 158 -15.80 -5.61 16.14
N PRO A 159 -16.69 -5.45 17.16
CA PRO A 159 -18.13 -5.43 16.92
C PRO A 159 -18.62 -4.11 16.29
N LEU A 160 -17.80 -3.05 16.34
CA LEU A 160 -18.11 -1.75 15.73
C LEU A 160 -17.83 -1.71 14.23
N GLN A 161 -17.16 -2.73 13.70
CA GLN A 161 -16.84 -2.81 12.28
C GLN A 161 -18.05 -3.41 11.56
N THR A 162 -18.79 -2.59 10.80
CA THR A 162 -19.94 -3.06 10.00
C THR A 162 -19.51 -4.21 9.07
N ASP A 163 -20.09 -5.40 9.30
CA ASP A 163 -19.84 -6.71 8.66
C ASP A 163 -18.52 -6.88 7.89
N HIS A 164 -17.50 -7.28 8.64
CA HIS A 164 -16.55 -8.29 8.17
C HIS A 164 -17.14 -9.73 8.21
N GLN A 165 -18.45 -9.90 8.43
CA GLN A 165 -19.12 -11.19 8.47
C GLN A 165 -19.73 -11.55 7.10
N GLY A 166 -19.25 -12.66 6.53
CA GLY A 166 -19.82 -13.29 5.35
C GLY A 166 -18.83 -13.53 4.21
N GLU A 167 -17.75 -14.30 4.44
CA GLU A 167 -17.20 -15.27 3.48
C GLU A 167 -15.91 -15.90 4.03
N LYS A 168 -16.05 -17.04 4.70
CA LYS A 168 -15.34 -18.30 4.42
C LYS A 168 -15.45 -19.22 5.64
N ASP A 169 -16.55 -19.95 5.70
CA ASP A 169 -16.59 -21.25 6.37
C ASP A 169 -17.11 -22.28 5.35
N GLY A 170 -16.46 -23.43 5.29
CA GLY A 170 -16.87 -24.60 4.51
C GLY A 170 -16.00 -24.90 3.29
N GLU A 171 -14.87 -25.57 3.58
CA GLU A 171 -14.18 -26.59 2.78
C GLU A 171 -13.40 -26.14 1.53
N GLY A 172 -12.10 -25.97 1.74
CA GLY A 172 -11.07 -25.80 0.72
C GLY A 172 -9.72 -25.52 1.38
N GLU A 173 -9.40 -26.28 2.43
CA GLU A 173 -8.08 -26.28 3.03
C GLU A 173 -7.05 -26.88 2.07
N GLU A 174 -5.84 -26.35 2.18
CA GLU A 174 -4.67 -26.68 1.36
C GLU A 174 -4.74 -26.31 -0.13
N GLN A 175 -4.52 -25.02 -0.44
CA GLN A 175 -3.60 -24.60 -1.54
C GLN A 175 -3.57 -23.08 -1.80
N ASN A 176 -4.40 -22.27 -1.14
CA ASN A 176 -4.52 -20.84 -1.45
C ASN A 176 -3.74 -19.85 -0.55
N ALA A 177 -2.77 -20.33 0.25
CA ALA A 177 -1.90 -19.46 1.06
C ALA A 177 -0.75 -18.76 0.28
N LYS A 178 -0.78 -18.75 -1.05
CA LYS A 178 0.28 -18.16 -1.89
C LYS A 178 -0.27 -17.32 -3.04
N LYS A 179 -0.84 -16.14 -2.77
CA LYS A 179 -0.91 -15.04 -3.77
C LYS A 179 -1.47 -13.73 -3.18
N GLN A 180 -0.64 -13.01 -2.43
CA GLN A 180 -0.62 -11.55 -2.44
C GLN A 180 0.74 -11.06 -1.92
N LYS A 181 1.65 -10.79 -2.84
CA LYS A 181 2.93 -10.12 -2.57
C LYS A 181 3.08 -8.96 -3.55
N VAL A 182 2.57 -7.80 -3.15
CA VAL A 182 2.95 -6.51 -3.73
C VAL A 182 4.25 -6.09 -3.06
N GLY A 183 5.26 -5.75 -3.88
CA GLY A 183 6.60 -5.44 -3.42
C GLY A 183 6.81 -3.95 -3.18
N GLY A 184 7.46 -3.63 -2.06
CA GLY A 184 8.62 -2.75 -2.02
C GLY A 184 8.46 -1.26 -1.70
N ALA A 185 8.55 -0.93 -0.40
CA ALA A 185 9.34 0.17 0.19
C ALA A 185 9.41 -0.10 1.71
N ALA A 186 10.42 0.44 2.40
CA ALA A 186 10.89 0.06 3.75
C ALA A 186 9.79 -0.40 4.75
N GLU A 187 9.79 -1.71 5.05
CA GLU A 187 8.81 -2.33 5.94
C GLU A 187 9.25 -2.23 7.41
N ARG A 188 8.81 -1.20 8.14
CA ARG A 188 8.60 -1.28 9.61
C ARG A 188 7.15 -1.68 9.89
N GLY A 189 6.72 -2.82 9.34
CA GLY A 189 5.33 -3.30 9.45
C GLY A 189 5.29 -4.80 9.65
N ASP A 190 4.76 -5.20 10.80
CA ASP A 190 4.52 -6.56 11.31
C ASP A 190 5.73 -7.51 11.25
N ARG A 191 6.58 -7.45 12.27
CA ARG A 191 7.63 -8.46 12.52
C ARG A 191 7.05 -9.76 13.10
N SER A 192 5.75 -9.78 13.45
CA SER A 192 5.12 -10.89 14.15
C SER A 192 5.26 -12.20 13.41
N VAL A 193 5.62 -13.26 14.14
CA VAL A 193 5.65 -14.62 13.60
C VAL A 193 4.24 -15.06 13.19
N TRP A 194 3.23 -14.59 13.90
CA TRP A 194 1.83 -14.98 13.73
C TRP A 194 0.91 -13.79 13.35
N PRO A 195 -0.03 -13.95 12.40
CA PRO A 195 -0.90 -12.85 11.95
C PRO A 195 -1.92 -12.38 13.00
N CYS A 196 -1.73 -11.20 13.58
CA CYS A 196 -2.59 -10.69 14.66
C CYS A 196 -3.89 -10.02 14.17
N TYR A 197 -3.84 -9.19 13.13
CA TYR A 197 -4.98 -8.31 12.78
C TYR A 197 -6.26 -9.07 12.42
N GLU A 198 -6.17 -10.02 11.48
CA GLU A 198 -7.35 -10.73 11.00
C GLU A 198 -7.90 -11.69 12.04
N TYR A 199 -7.04 -12.22 12.90
CA TYR A 199 -7.41 -13.08 14.01
C TYR A 199 -8.23 -12.30 15.05
N CYS A 200 -7.67 -11.22 15.62
CA CYS A 200 -8.33 -10.48 16.70
C CYS A 200 -9.66 -9.82 16.28
N LEU A 201 -9.86 -9.49 15.00
CA LEU A 201 -11.14 -8.95 14.53
C LEU A 201 -12.21 -10.02 14.29
N LYS A 202 -11.82 -11.28 14.07
CA LYS A 202 -12.76 -12.39 13.80
C LYS A 202 -13.13 -13.16 15.05
N GLU A 203 -12.22 -13.22 16.02
CA GLU A 203 -12.44 -13.94 17.26
C GLU A 203 -13.63 -13.37 18.03
N GLN A 204 -14.41 -14.27 18.63
CA GLN A 204 -15.57 -13.90 19.43
C GLN A 204 -15.14 -13.69 20.88
N TYR A 205 -15.05 -12.42 21.28
CA TYR A 205 -14.81 -12.04 22.67
C TYR A 205 -16.11 -11.61 23.37
N ALA A 206 -16.21 -11.89 24.67
CA ALA A 206 -17.28 -11.40 25.53
C ALA A 206 -17.26 -9.87 25.65
N ASP A 207 -18.43 -9.26 25.85
CA ASP A 207 -18.55 -7.80 25.96
C ASP A 207 -17.77 -7.22 27.14
N GLU A 208 -17.68 -7.97 28.25
CA GLU A 208 -16.84 -7.61 29.40
C GLU A 208 -15.37 -7.50 29.02
N HIS A 209 -14.83 -8.47 28.27
CA HIS A 209 -13.46 -8.44 27.79
C HIS A 209 -13.19 -7.25 26.87
N ARG A 210 -14.14 -6.95 25.97
CA ARG A 210 -14.05 -5.79 25.07
C ARG A 210 -14.05 -4.48 25.83
N GLN A 211 -14.85 -4.38 26.89
CA GLN A 211 -14.90 -3.23 27.78
C GLN A 211 -13.57 -3.07 28.55
N THR A 212 -12.99 -4.16 29.05
CA THR A 212 -11.66 -4.15 29.69
C THR A 212 -10.57 -3.64 28.73
N CYS A 213 -10.57 -4.14 27.49
CA CYS A 213 -9.64 -3.66 26.46
C CYS A 213 -9.83 -2.16 26.17
N ARG A 214 -11.09 -1.70 26.12
CA ARG A 214 -11.42 -0.29 25.91
C ARG A 214 -10.88 0.58 27.05
N GLN A 215 -11.18 0.21 28.29
CA GLN A 215 -10.73 0.93 29.48
C GLN A 215 -9.21 0.98 29.60
N TYR A 216 -8.51 -0.08 29.18
CA TYR A 216 -7.06 -0.08 29.16
C TYR A 216 -6.47 0.98 28.21
N VAL A 217 -7.00 1.09 26.98
CA VAL A 217 -6.59 2.13 26.02
C VAL A 217 -6.87 3.53 26.59
N GLU A 218 -8.03 3.74 27.21
CA GLU A 218 -8.39 5.00 27.85
C GLU A 218 -7.48 5.34 29.04
N ARG A 219 -7.15 4.35 29.88
CA ARG A 219 -6.26 4.51 31.04
C ARG A 219 -4.84 4.88 30.58
N MET A 220 -4.34 4.23 29.54
CA MET A 220 -3.04 4.58 28.93
C MET A 220 -3.05 6.01 28.37
N ALA A 221 -4.08 6.37 27.61
CA ALA A 221 -4.19 7.71 27.03
C ALA A 221 -4.14 8.79 28.12
N LYS A 222 -4.97 8.66 29.16
CA LYS A 222 -4.98 9.57 30.31
C LYS A 222 -3.63 9.62 31.03
N TYR A 223 -2.99 8.48 31.22
CA TYR A 223 -1.67 8.40 31.85
C TYR A 223 -0.62 9.17 31.05
N LEU A 224 -0.56 8.98 29.73
CA LEU A 224 0.37 9.67 28.85
C LEU A 224 0.09 11.18 28.77
N ILE A 225 -1.17 11.59 28.71
CA ILE A 225 -1.56 13.02 28.73
C ILE A 225 -1.06 13.69 30.00
N ASN A 226 -1.28 13.06 31.16
CA ASN A 226 -0.89 13.62 32.46
C ASN A 226 0.63 13.67 32.69
N ASN A 227 1.42 12.90 31.94
CA ASN A 227 2.87 12.79 32.08
C ASN A 227 3.60 13.20 30.78
N LEU A 228 2.94 14.00 29.94
CA LEU A 228 3.45 14.30 28.61
C LEU A 228 4.78 15.08 28.65
N GLU A 229 5.00 15.90 29.68
CA GLU A 229 6.23 16.66 29.90
C GLU A 229 7.46 15.79 30.05
N GLU A 230 7.31 14.68 30.75
CA GLU A 230 8.37 13.69 30.90
C GLU A 230 8.53 12.87 29.62
N PHE A 231 7.42 12.42 29.03
CA PHE A 231 7.46 11.38 28.00
C PHE A 231 7.61 11.85 26.57
N VAL A 232 7.26 13.10 26.24
CA VAL A 232 7.32 13.58 24.85
C VAL A 232 8.76 13.58 24.30
N TRP A 233 9.75 13.81 25.18
CA TRP A 233 11.17 13.83 24.85
C TRP A 233 11.85 12.47 24.96
N GLU A 234 11.20 11.51 25.62
CA GLU A 234 11.75 10.18 25.85
C GLU A 234 11.51 9.28 24.63
N ALA A 235 12.59 8.80 24.00
CA ALA A 235 12.50 8.07 22.74
C ALA A 235 11.67 6.78 22.84
N THR A 236 11.74 6.10 23.99
CA THR A 236 11.00 4.86 24.25
C THR A 236 9.51 5.13 24.46
N ALA A 237 9.17 6.13 25.27
CA ALA A 237 7.80 6.54 25.53
C ALA A 237 7.14 7.13 24.27
N GLY A 238 7.90 7.84 23.43
CA GLY A 238 7.44 8.36 22.16
C GLY A 238 6.85 7.28 21.24
N TYR A 239 7.36 6.04 21.26
CA TYR A 239 6.73 4.95 20.51
C TYR A 239 5.34 4.56 21.06
N VAL A 240 5.18 4.59 22.38
CA VAL A 240 3.91 4.29 23.05
C VAL A 240 2.89 5.41 22.80
N ILE A 241 3.31 6.68 22.88
CA ILE A 241 2.47 7.85 22.56
C ILE A 241 1.92 7.73 21.14
N ARG A 242 2.81 7.46 20.18
CA ARG A 242 2.42 7.29 18.77
C ARG A 242 1.38 6.19 18.58
N GLN A 243 1.61 5.01 19.16
CA GLN A 243 0.65 3.91 19.07
C GLN A 243 -0.68 4.24 19.75
N CYS A 244 -0.65 4.91 20.90
CA CYS A 244 -1.85 5.33 21.62
C CYS A 244 -2.68 6.33 20.79
N VAL A 245 -2.05 7.39 20.26
CA VAL A 245 -2.69 8.39 19.40
C VAL A 245 -3.30 7.77 18.16
N LEU A 246 -2.59 6.87 17.48
CA LEU A 246 -3.13 6.15 16.31
C LEU A 246 -4.31 5.26 16.69
N ASN A 247 -4.26 4.57 17.83
CA ASN A 247 -5.38 3.77 18.33
C ASN A 247 -6.63 4.62 18.58
N LEU A 248 -6.46 5.80 19.19
CA LEU A 248 -7.57 6.72 19.46
C LEU A 248 -8.26 7.21 18.18
N GLY A 249 -7.52 7.31 17.07
CA GLY A 249 -8.06 7.58 15.73
C GLY A 249 -8.46 6.34 14.92
N GLY A 250 -8.37 5.13 15.48
CA GLY A 250 -8.69 3.89 14.77
C GLY A 250 -7.70 3.50 13.68
N ILE A 251 -6.53 4.13 13.62
CA ILE A 251 -5.53 3.88 12.59
C ILE A 251 -4.67 2.68 12.97
N THR A 252 -4.66 1.66 12.11
CA THR A 252 -3.73 0.54 12.23
C THR A 252 -2.60 0.72 11.22
N GLU A 253 -1.35 0.63 11.66
CA GLU A 253 -0.19 0.71 10.76
C GLU A 253 -0.09 -0.56 9.87
N LYS A 254 -1.00 -0.70 8.91
CA LYS A 254 -0.89 -1.68 7.82
C LYS A 254 -0.51 -0.97 6.53
N LYS A 255 0.75 -1.21 6.09
CA LYS A 255 1.32 -1.05 4.73
C LYS A 255 1.05 0.28 4.02
N ALA A 256 2.12 0.86 3.48
CA ALA A 256 2.30 1.98 2.54
C ALA A 256 1.30 2.22 1.37
N THR A 257 0.09 1.66 1.37
CA THR A 257 -1.03 2.15 0.58
C THR A 257 -1.82 3.11 1.45
N ASN A 258 -1.83 4.40 1.13
CA ASN A 258 -2.52 5.48 1.86
C ASN A 258 -4.05 5.31 1.99
N ASP A 259 -4.61 4.14 1.67
CA ASP A 259 -6.04 3.90 1.44
C ASP A 259 -6.67 2.94 2.46
N ALA A 260 -5.96 2.52 3.51
CA ALA A 260 -6.56 1.72 4.57
C ALA A 260 -7.51 2.61 5.39
N LYS A 261 -8.82 2.36 5.30
CA LYS A 261 -9.81 3.08 6.10
C LYS A 261 -9.52 2.88 7.60
N PRO A 262 -9.56 3.95 8.40
CA PRO A 262 -9.54 3.84 9.86
C PRO A 262 -10.66 2.92 10.36
N LEU A 263 -10.40 2.20 11.46
CA LEU A 263 -11.40 1.44 12.17
C LEU A 263 -12.40 2.37 12.84
N THR A 264 -13.67 1.97 12.90
CA THR A 264 -14.66 2.69 13.72
C THR A 264 -14.29 2.52 15.19
N VAL A 265 -14.13 3.63 15.92
CA VAL A 265 -13.74 3.65 17.34
C VAL A 265 -14.82 4.33 18.20
N PRO A 266 -14.83 4.08 19.53
CA PRO A 266 -15.73 4.78 20.45
C PRO A 266 -15.52 6.30 20.46
N GLU A 267 -16.61 7.08 20.58
CA GLU A 267 -16.56 8.55 20.65
C GLU A 267 -15.68 9.06 21.80
N GLN A 268 -15.64 8.33 22.94
CA GLN A 268 -14.79 8.66 24.08
C GLN A 268 -13.30 8.73 23.70
N TRP A 269 -12.86 7.95 22.71
CA TRP A 269 -11.47 7.97 22.26
C TRP A 269 -11.16 9.22 21.44
N HIS A 270 -12.12 9.72 20.65
CA HIS A 270 -11.97 11.02 19.99
C HIS A 270 -11.85 12.17 21.00
N LYS A 271 -12.55 12.10 22.14
CA LYS A 271 -12.41 13.09 23.23
C LYS A 271 -11.00 13.06 23.83
N LEU A 272 -10.45 11.88 24.08
CA LEU A 272 -9.06 11.75 24.56
C LEU A 272 -8.04 12.22 23.51
N LEU A 273 -8.30 11.98 22.23
CA LEU A 273 -7.46 12.49 21.15
C LEU A 273 -7.49 14.03 21.10
N HIS A 274 -8.66 14.63 21.32
CA HIS A 274 -8.80 16.08 21.45
C HIS A 274 -8.01 16.63 22.64
N GLU A 275 -8.11 16.00 23.81
CA GLU A 275 -7.35 16.39 25.01
C GLU A 275 -5.83 16.32 24.75
N PHE A 276 -5.35 15.25 24.10
CA PHE A 276 -3.95 15.15 23.65
C PHE A 276 -3.53 16.33 22.77
N ASN A 277 -4.35 16.69 21.79
CA ASN A 277 -4.08 17.81 20.89
C ASN A 277 -4.03 19.15 21.64
N VAL A 278 -4.99 19.42 22.52
CA VAL A 278 -5.04 20.66 23.31
C VAL A 278 -3.81 20.78 24.20
N GLN A 279 -3.40 19.71 24.90
CA GLN A 279 -2.23 19.74 25.77
C GLN A 279 -0.93 19.98 24.99
N LEU A 280 -0.76 19.33 23.84
CA LEU A 280 0.39 19.60 22.96
C LEU A 280 0.37 21.02 22.40
N MET A 281 -0.79 21.54 21.98
CA MET A 281 -0.88 22.91 21.48
C MET A 281 -0.65 23.98 22.56
N ALA A 282 -0.92 23.66 23.83
CA ALA A 282 -0.63 24.53 24.96
C ALA A 282 0.86 24.54 25.37
N TRP A 283 1.70 23.70 24.74
CA TRP A 283 3.11 23.60 25.08
C TRP A 283 3.85 24.94 24.92
N PRO A 284 4.51 25.47 25.98
CA PRO A 284 5.22 26.75 25.88
C PRO A 284 6.32 26.77 24.80
N GLN A 285 6.98 25.61 24.62
CA GLN A 285 8.05 25.39 23.64
C GLN A 285 7.59 24.54 22.46
N PHE A 286 6.33 24.70 22.01
CA PHE A 286 5.75 23.87 20.96
C PHE A 286 6.62 23.80 19.68
N ALA A 287 7.25 24.91 19.30
CA ALA A 287 8.12 24.95 18.12
C ALA A 287 9.35 24.02 18.24
N ASP A 288 9.82 23.74 19.45
CA ASP A 288 11.00 22.90 19.69
C ASP A 288 10.71 21.42 19.45
N LEU A 289 9.43 21.01 19.53
CA LEU A 289 8.97 19.66 19.18
C LEU A 289 9.26 19.30 17.72
N ILE A 290 9.58 20.27 16.87
CA ILE A 290 9.87 20.03 15.45
C ILE A 290 11.37 19.89 15.22
N GLY A 291 12.20 20.36 16.16
CA GLY A 291 13.66 20.24 16.10
C GLY A 291 14.16 18.80 16.18
N MET A 292 13.41 17.90 16.83
CA MET A 292 13.77 16.49 16.97
C MET A 292 12.90 15.58 16.09
N GLU A 293 13.51 14.56 15.48
CA GLU A 293 12.83 13.61 14.59
C GLU A 293 11.72 12.84 15.33
N GLN A 294 11.95 12.47 16.59
CA GLN A 294 11.03 11.67 17.38
C GLN A 294 9.74 12.44 17.69
N THR A 295 9.85 13.66 18.19
CA THR A 295 8.73 14.53 18.54
C THR A 295 7.97 15.00 17.28
N ALA A 296 8.68 15.29 16.19
CA ALA A 296 8.04 15.59 14.90
C ALA A 296 7.22 14.41 14.38
N THR A 297 7.64 13.17 14.67
CA THR A 297 6.86 11.96 14.30
C THR A 297 5.61 11.81 15.17
N ILE A 298 5.66 12.19 16.46
CA ILE A 298 4.45 12.26 17.31
C ILE A 298 3.43 13.23 16.70
N LEU A 299 3.88 14.43 16.28
CA LEU A 299 3.00 15.42 15.63
C LEU A 299 2.43 14.94 14.29
N GLN A 300 3.23 14.20 13.49
CA GLN A 300 2.74 13.55 12.28
C GLN A 300 1.63 12.55 12.57
N ASP A 301 1.79 11.73 13.62
CA ASP A 301 0.82 10.69 13.99
C ASP A 301 -0.46 11.32 14.56
N LEU A 302 -0.33 12.41 15.32
CA LEU A 302 -1.45 13.21 15.80
C LEU A 302 -2.24 13.85 14.65
N LEU A 303 -1.57 14.46 13.67
CA LEU A 303 -2.23 15.01 12.48
C LEU A 303 -3.01 13.94 11.72
N ARG A 304 -2.42 12.75 11.54
CA ARG A 304 -3.09 11.61 10.88
C ARG A 304 -4.30 11.14 11.67
N ALA A 305 -4.18 11.01 12.99
CA ALA A 305 -5.27 10.58 13.87
C ALA A 305 -6.41 11.60 13.93
N LEU A 306 -6.10 12.91 13.95
CA LEU A 306 -7.14 13.95 13.89
C LEU A 306 -7.84 13.93 12.52
N ALA A 307 -7.10 13.72 11.43
CA ALA A 307 -7.66 13.63 10.09
C ALA A 307 -8.53 12.39 9.84
N SER A 308 -8.43 11.36 10.69
CA SER A 308 -9.36 10.22 10.66
C SER A 308 -10.65 10.46 11.46
N THR A 309 -10.75 11.57 12.17
CA THR A 309 -11.99 11.98 12.85
C THR A 309 -12.85 12.88 11.94
N ASP A 310 -14.12 13.05 12.29
CA ASP A 310 -15.03 13.98 11.61
C ASP A 310 -14.85 15.46 12.08
N ASP A 311 -13.82 15.77 12.85
CA ASP A 311 -13.55 17.11 13.40
C ASP A 311 -12.46 17.86 12.60
N ALA A 312 -12.88 18.46 11.48
CA ALA A 312 -12.00 19.27 10.64
C ALA A 312 -11.47 20.52 11.35
N PHE A 313 -12.18 21.03 12.36
CA PHE A 313 -11.80 22.26 13.07
C PHE A 313 -10.56 22.03 13.94
N GLN A 314 -10.53 20.95 14.71
CA GLN A 314 -9.36 20.60 15.51
C GLN A 314 -8.11 20.34 14.66
N LEU A 315 -8.29 19.66 13.53
CA LEU A 315 -7.22 19.43 12.58
C LEU A 315 -6.67 20.76 12.05
N GLU A 316 -7.54 21.67 11.62
CA GLU A 316 -7.14 22.98 11.12
C GLU A 316 -6.44 23.82 12.21
N GLN A 317 -6.88 23.75 13.46
CA GLN A 317 -6.21 24.44 14.58
C GLN A 317 -4.76 24.01 14.76
N LEU A 318 -4.48 22.71 14.75
CA LEU A 318 -3.13 22.18 14.88
C LEU A 318 -2.26 22.60 13.69
N ILE A 319 -2.78 22.50 12.46
CA ILE A 319 -2.08 22.92 11.25
C ILE A 319 -1.81 24.43 11.29
N ALA A 320 -2.76 25.25 11.75
CA ALA A 320 -2.60 26.69 11.87
C ALA A 320 -1.51 27.07 12.89
N LYS A 321 -1.44 26.36 14.03
CA LYS A 321 -0.38 26.54 15.02
C LYS A 321 1.00 26.18 14.44
N LEU A 322 1.11 25.01 13.81
CA LEU A 322 2.32 24.57 13.12
C LEU A 322 2.76 25.58 12.04
N PHE A 323 1.81 26.06 11.24
CA PHE A 323 2.07 27.07 10.24
C PHE A 323 2.67 28.35 10.86
N LYS A 324 2.05 28.87 11.92
CA LYS A 324 2.44 30.13 12.56
C LYS A 324 3.77 30.06 13.30
N GLU A 325 4.01 28.97 14.03
CA GLU A 325 5.15 28.87 14.97
C GLU A 325 6.36 28.13 14.37
N ALA A 326 6.14 27.29 13.35
CA ALA A 326 7.17 26.41 12.81
C ALA A 326 7.50 26.63 11.33
N PHE A 327 6.49 26.79 10.48
CA PHE A 327 6.72 26.79 9.04
C PHE A 327 6.97 28.18 8.48
N TYR A 328 6.24 29.17 8.99
CA TYR A 328 6.26 30.52 8.46
C TYR A 328 7.32 31.40 9.11
N THR A 329 8.04 32.16 8.30
CA THR A 329 8.92 33.23 8.75
C THR A 329 8.32 34.56 8.30
N LYS A 330 8.00 35.46 9.23
CA LYS A 330 7.63 36.84 8.86
C LYS A 330 8.85 37.46 8.17
N LYS A 331 8.75 37.83 6.89
CA LYS A 331 9.74 38.69 6.24
C LYS A 331 9.77 40.01 7.01
N VAL A 332 10.85 40.27 7.75
CA VAL A 332 11.08 41.60 8.33
C VAL A 332 11.35 42.52 7.14
N LYS A 333 10.46 43.49 6.90
CA LYS A 333 10.77 44.59 5.99
C LYS A 333 11.99 45.29 6.59
N LYS A 334 13.13 45.27 5.88
CA LYS A 334 14.22 46.20 6.20
C LYS A 334 13.64 47.60 5.97
N GLU A 335 13.32 48.29 7.05
CA GLU A 335 13.27 49.74 7.00
C GLU A 335 14.71 50.19 6.76
N GLU A 336 14.97 50.78 5.60
CA GLU A 336 16.21 51.51 5.35
C GLU A 336 16.24 52.70 6.31
N LYS A 337 16.79 52.48 7.50
CA LYS A 337 17.35 53.58 8.29
C LYS A 337 18.79 53.72 7.88
N ASP A 338 19.00 54.72 7.01
CA ASP A 338 20.28 55.35 6.78
C ASP A 338 20.79 55.86 8.14
N ASN A 339 21.72 55.12 8.73
CA ASN A 339 22.73 55.64 9.64
C ASN A 339 23.78 54.56 9.88
N GLY A 340 25.03 54.96 9.63
CA GLY A 340 26.20 54.10 9.53
C GLY A 340 26.51 53.26 10.77
N GLU A 341 27.34 52.26 10.49
CA GLU A 341 27.99 51.32 11.39
C GLU A 341 27.12 50.23 12.03
N ALA A 342 27.05 49.09 11.33
CA ALA A 342 26.80 47.80 11.96
C ALA A 342 27.67 46.72 11.30
N THR A 343 28.50 46.08 12.12
CA THR A 343 29.27 44.87 11.81
C THR A 343 28.33 43.76 11.34
N VAL A 344 28.32 43.49 10.03
CA VAL A 344 27.50 42.43 9.44
C VAL A 344 28.16 41.08 9.72
N LYS A 345 27.67 40.36 10.74
CA LYS A 345 27.77 38.90 10.74
C LYS A 345 26.89 38.40 9.58
N GLN A 346 27.50 38.05 8.45
CA GLN A 346 26.85 37.33 7.37
C GLN A 346 26.49 35.92 7.84
N GLU A 347 25.37 35.78 8.55
CA GLU A 347 24.64 34.51 8.50
C GLU A 347 23.94 34.47 7.15
N GLU A 348 24.32 33.53 6.29
CA GLU A 348 23.61 33.21 5.04
C GLU A 348 22.17 32.82 5.37
N LYS A 349 21.26 33.81 5.50
CA LYS A 349 19.83 33.56 5.64
C LYS A 349 19.33 33.03 4.30
N SER A 350 19.19 31.70 4.24
CA SER A 350 18.38 31.00 3.25
C SER A 350 17.10 31.77 2.95
N ASP A 351 16.86 32.08 1.67
CA ASP A 351 15.62 32.75 1.20
C ASP A 351 14.38 31.86 1.35
N LEU A 352 14.56 30.57 1.65
CA LEU A 352 13.47 29.62 1.83
C LEU A 352 12.76 29.78 3.20
N PRO A 353 11.43 29.59 3.24
CA PRO A 353 10.68 29.53 4.50
C PRO A 353 11.24 28.52 5.51
N LYS A 354 11.07 28.81 6.82
CA LYS A 354 11.53 27.94 7.93
C LYS A 354 11.09 26.49 7.79
N ALA A 355 9.94 26.25 7.17
CA ALA A 355 9.41 24.93 6.88
C ALA A 355 10.40 23.98 6.16
N PHE A 356 11.32 24.51 5.35
CA PHE A 356 12.26 23.75 4.52
C PHE A 356 13.69 23.71 5.08
N GLN A 357 13.90 24.14 6.33
CA GLN A 357 15.25 24.22 6.92
C GLN A 357 15.73 22.92 7.58
N SER A 358 14.81 21.99 7.92
CA SER A 358 15.15 20.70 8.51
C SER A 358 14.33 19.56 7.93
N ASP A 359 14.91 18.36 7.91
CA ASP A 359 14.22 17.15 7.44
C ASP A 359 12.96 16.85 8.27
N SER A 360 13.02 17.02 9.60
CA SER A 360 11.89 16.83 10.50
C SER A 360 10.71 17.75 10.16
N SER A 361 11.00 19.03 9.89
CA SER A 361 10.02 20.02 9.48
C SER A 361 9.42 19.70 8.11
N ILE A 362 10.25 19.29 7.14
CA ILE A 362 9.78 18.92 5.79
C ILE A 362 8.83 17.71 5.86
N ARG A 363 9.17 16.68 6.65
CA ARG A 363 8.31 15.50 6.82
C ARG A 363 7.00 15.82 7.52
N LEU A 364 7.04 16.71 8.52
CA LEU A 364 5.81 17.18 9.17
C LEU A 364 4.94 18.00 8.19
N LEU A 365 5.54 18.88 7.40
CA LEU A 365 4.85 19.63 6.35
C LEU A 365 4.23 18.72 5.29
N GLU A 366 4.92 17.65 4.88
CA GLU A 366 4.37 16.63 3.96
C GLU A 366 3.08 16.02 4.51
N VAL A 367 3.00 15.74 5.81
CA VAL A 367 1.76 15.25 6.45
C VAL A 367 0.71 16.34 6.48
N CYS A 368 1.05 17.58 6.86
CA CYS A 368 0.12 18.70 6.82
C CYS A 368 -0.51 18.90 5.44
N ILE A 369 0.26 18.79 4.36
CA ILE A 369 -0.27 18.90 2.98
C ILE A 369 -1.31 17.83 2.68
N VAL A 370 -1.08 16.59 3.15
CA VAL A 370 -1.98 15.46 2.90
C VAL A 370 -3.31 15.63 3.62
N VAL A 371 -3.30 16.19 4.83
CA VAL A 371 -4.48 16.25 5.71
C VAL A 371 -5.17 17.62 5.75
N ALA A 372 -4.51 18.68 5.27
CA ALA A 372 -5.07 20.04 5.35
C ALA A 372 -6.39 20.18 4.57
N PRO A 373 -7.36 20.94 5.11
CA PRO A 373 -8.51 21.40 4.33
C PRO A 373 -8.05 22.12 3.05
N ALA A 374 -8.78 21.91 1.94
CA ALA A 374 -8.38 22.41 0.62
C ALA A 374 -8.15 23.94 0.59
N ALA A 375 -8.99 24.70 1.29
CA ALA A 375 -8.82 26.15 1.43
C ALA A 375 -7.52 26.51 2.17
N PHE A 376 -7.22 25.84 3.28
CA PHE A 376 -5.99 26.09 4.04
C PHE A 376 -4.74 25.72 3.23
N LEU A 377 -4.78 24.59 2.50
CA LEU A 377 -3.72 24.16 1.61
C LEU A 377 -3.41 25.22 0.54
N LYS A 378 -4.44 25.77 -0.11
CA LYS A 378 -4.30 26.82 -1.13
C LYS A 378 -3.85 28.16 -0.53
N ASP A 379 -4.60 28.65 0.44
CA ASP A 379 -4.52 30.05 0.89
C ASP A 379 -3.38 30.31 1.87
N LYS A 380 -2.92 29.28 2.59
CA LYS A 380 -1.82 29.40 3.57
C LYS A 380 -0.59 28.62 3.12
N LEU A 381 -0.68 27.29 3.03
CA LEU A 381 0.50 26.47 2.76
C LEU A 381 1.11 26.80 1.40
N PHE A 382 0.32 26.70 0.32
CA PHE A 382 0.80 27.01 -1.03
C PHE A 382 1.21 28.48 -1.16
N SER A 383 0.28 29.40 -0.86
CA SER A 383 0.49 30.83 -1.13
C SER A 383 1.66 31.45 -0.35
N LYS A 384 1.96 30.95 0.85
CA LYS A 384 3.00 31.50 1.74
C LYS A 384 4.30 30.70 1.78
N LEU A 385 4.27 29.40 1.51
CA LEU A 385 5.46 28.55 1.60
C LEU A 385 6.00 28.11 0.23
N PHE A 386 5.13 27.81 -0.73
CA PHE A 386 5.55 27.16 -1.99
C PHE A 386 5.61 28.10 -3.17
N ARG A 387 4.64 29.02 -3.30
CA ARG A 387 4.54 29.92 -4.46
C ARG A 387 5.83 30.74 -4.64
N GLY A 388 6.36 30.73 -5.86
CA GLY A 388 7.64 31.37 -6.22
C GLY A 388 8.88 30.51 -5.93
N HIS A 389 8.73 29.38 -5.25
CA HIS A 389 9.83 28.47 -4.91
C HIS A 389 9.60 27.05 -5.44
N VAL A 390 8.53 26.80 -6.22
CA VAL A 390 8.13 25.45 -6.63
C VAL A 390 9.25 24.77 -7.41
N LYS A 391 9.88 25.48 -8.36
CA LYS A 391 11.02 24.97 -9.13
C LYS A 391 12.21 24.59 -8.24
N GLN A 392 12.63 25.49 -7.36
CA GLN A 392 13.76 25.27 -6.45
C GLN A 392 13.51 24.06 -5.55
N LEU A 393 12.31 23.94 -4.99
CA LEU A 393 11.92 22.84 -4.11
C LEU A 393 11.77 21.52 -4.86
N ALA A 394 11.27 21.56 -6.11
CA ALA A 394 11.10 20.38 -6.94
C ALA A 394 12.43 19.77 -7.39
N LEU A 395 13.49 20.58 -7.52
CA LEU A 395 14.85 20.13 -7.84
C LEU A 395 15.68 19.77 -6.60
N SER A 396 15.14 20.02 -5.40
CA SER A 396 15.81 19.69 -4.14
C SER A 396 15.58 18.22 -3.76
N ARG A 397 16.68 17.54 -3.40
CA ARG A 397 16.66 16.16 -2.90
C ARG A 397 15.79 16.02 -1.64
N ALA A 398 15.78 17.03 -0.78
CA ALA A 398 15.00 17.01 0.46
C ALA A 398 13.51 17.36 0.20
N CYS A 399 13.24 18.36 -0.64
CA CYS A 399 11.92 18.97 -0.74
C CYS A 399 11.01 18.43 -1.87
N ASN A 400 11.55 17.68 -2.84
CA ASN A 400 10.75 17.22 -3.99
C ASN A 400 9.54 16.36 -3.60
N PHE A 401 9.59 15.67 -2.47
CA PHE A 401 8.45 14.89 -1.96
C PHE A 401 7.32 15.79 -1.47
N ALA A 402 7.62 16.92 -0.83
CA ALA A 402 6.61 17.91 -0.47
C ALA A 402 5.89 18.47 -1.72
N ILE A 403 6.61 18.68 -2.82
CA ILE A 403 6.01 19.07 -4.11
C ILE A 403 5.12 17.97 -4.68
N GLN A 404 5.55 16.71 -4.64
CA GLN A 404 4.70 15.59 -5.04
C GLN A 404 3.41 15.53 -4.22
N LYS A 405 3.50 15.69 -2.89
CA LYS A 405 2.32 15.74 -2.01
C LYS A 405 1.41 16.91 -2.35
N LEU A 406 1.97 18.09 -2.58
CA LEU A 406 1.22 19.30 -2.95
C LEU A 406 0.40 19.08 -4.23
N ILE A 407 1.03 18.50 -5.26
CA ILE A 407 0.39 18.20 -6.56
C ILE A 407 -0.64 17.07 -6.43
N ASP A 408 -0.35 16.03 -5.64
CA ASP A 408 -1.25 14.88 -5.47
C ASP A 408 -2.52 15.25 -4.69
N HIS A 409 -2.48 16.27 -3.81
CA HIS A 409 -3.60 16.62 -2.91
C HIS A 409 -4.32 17.92 -3.27
N THR A 410 -3.80 18.74 -4.18
CA THR A 410 -4.57 19.89 -4.67
C THR A 410 -5.84 19.44 -5.40
N THR A 411 -6.98 20.06 -5.12
CA THR A 411 -8.22 19.95 -5.91
C THR A 411 -8.50 21.21 -6.71
N ASP A 412 -7.67 22.25 -6.52
CA ASP A 412 -7.84 23.57 -7.09
C ASP A 412 -7.04 23.71 -8.39
N LYS A 413 -7.76 24.02 -9.47
CA LYS A 413 -7.18 24.12 -10.81
C LYS A 413 -6.24 25.32 -10.96
N ASP A 414 -6.57 26.45 -10.35
CA ASP A 414 -5.73 27.67 -10.42
C ASP A 414 -4.38 27.46 -9.72
N MET A 415 -4.40 26.83 -8.54
CA MET A 415 -3.20 26.41 -7.83
C MET A 415 -2.36 25.45 -8.67
N MET A 416 -3.00 24.45 -9.31
CA MET A 416 -2.29 23.54 -10.19
C MET A 416 -1.67 24.25 -11.40
N ASP A 417 -2.37 25.22 -11.99
CA ASP A 417 -1.87 26.01 -13.12
C ASP A 417 -0.65 26.86 -12.72
N MET A 418 -0.66 27.45 -11.52
CA MET A 418 0.50 28.17 -10.97
C MET A 418 1.70 27.23 -10.72
N VAL A 419 1.46 26.05 -10.12
CA VAL A 419 2.50 25.03 -9.92
C VAL A 419 3.08 24.57 -11.25
N PHE A 420 2.22 24.34 -12.24
CA PHE A 420 2.65 23.90 -13.57
C PHE A 420 3.50 24.97 -14.26
N ALA A 421 3.08 26.24 -14.21
CA ALA A 421 3.82 27.35 -14.81
C ALA A 421 5.24 27.49 -14.25
N GLU A 422 5.43 27.32 -12.93
CA GLU A 422 6.77 27.36 -12.34
C GLU A 422 7.67 26.17 -12.76
N LEU A 423 7.07 25.04 -13.17
CA LEU A 423 7.80 23.82 -13.52
C LEU A 423 7.92 23.56 -15.02
N GLU A 424 7.27 24.36 -15.88
CA GLU A 424 7.09 24.02 -17.29
C GLU A 424 8.43 23.85 -18.03
N ASP A 425 9.42 24.69 -17.73
CA ASP A 425 10.77 24.65 -18.33
C ASP A 425 11.77 23.79 -17.55
N SER A 426 11.33 23.06 -16.51
CA SER A 426 12.23 22.32 -15.61
C SER A 426 12.11 20.80 -15.77
N MET A 427 11.31 20.33 -16.73
CA MET A 427 11.02 18.90 -16.88
C MET A 427 12.27 18.09 -17.21
N GLU A 428 13.16 18.60 -18.08
CA GLU A 428 14.42 17.93 -18.39
C GLU A 428 15.33 17.85 -17.16
N ASP A 429 15.45 18.94 -16.38
CA ASP A 429 16.25 18.95 -15.15
C ASP A 429 15.70 17.99 -14.09
N LEU A 430 14.38 17.88 -13.95
CA LEU A 430 13.73 16.92 -13.05
C LEU A 430 14.03 15.47 -13.44
N LEU A 431 14.03 15.16 -14.75
CA LEU A 431 14.39 13.84 -15.24
C LEU A 431 15.88 13.54 -15.00
N ARG A 432 16.75 14.51 -15.33
CA ARG A 432 18.21 14.39 -15.17
C ARG A 432 18.64 14.21 -13.72
N THR A 433 18.01 14.92 -12.79
CA THR A 433 18.26 14.79 -11.34
C THR A 433 17.58 13.56 -10.72
N GLY A 434 16.82 12.78 -11.50
CA GLY A 434 16.11 11.59 -11.04
C GLY A 434 14.85 11.87 -10.22
N HIS A 435 14.38 13.13 -10.19
CA HIS A 435 13.18 13.57 -9.47
C HIS A 435 11.90 13.27 -10.28
N THR A 436 11.89 12.11 -10.93
CA THR A 436 10.84 11.61 -11.82
C THR A 436 9.46 11.47 -11.14
N GLY A 437 9.43 11.41 -9.80
CA GLY A 437 8.19 11.41 -9.02
C GLY A 437 7.40 12.71 -9.18
N VAL A 438 8.06 13.86 -9.33
CA VAL A 438 7.40 15.16 -9.58
C VAL A 438 6.72 15.14 -10.95
N VAL A 439 7.39 14.63 -11.98
CA VAL A 439 6.82 14.49 -13.34
C VAL A 439 5.61 13.57 -13.33
N LEU A 440 5.67 12.47 -12.57
CA LEU A 440 4.53 11.58 -12.40
C LEU A 440 3.35 12.27 -11.68
N ALA A 441 3.62 13.02 -10.61
CA ALA A 441 2.59 13.77 -9.89
C ALA A 441 1.90 14.78 -10.83
N LEU A 442 2.68 15.52 -11.65
CA LEU A 442 2.14 16.41 -12.68
C LEU A 442 1.25 15.67 -13.67
N ALA A 443 1.70 14.53 -14.21
CA ALA A 443 0.92 13.72 -15.16
C ALA A 443 -0.44 13.31 -14.57
N LYS A 444 -0.42 12.80 -13.33
CA LYS A 444 -1.64 12.37 -12.61
C LYS A 444 -2.55 13.54 -12.29
N ALA A 445 -2.02 14.69 -11.88
CA ALA A 445 -2.81 15.89 -11.63
C ALA A 445 -3.46 16.43 -12.92
N CYS A 446 -2.73 16.43 -14.04
CA CYS A 446 -3.28 16.81 -15.35
C CYS A 446 -4.45 15.91 -15.78
N ALA A 447 -4.38 14.60 -15.49
CA ALA A 447 -5.49 13.67 -15.71
C ALA A 447 -6.67 13.95 -14.75
N ARG A 448 -6.37 14.07 -13.45
CA ARG A 448 -7.36 14.23 -12.37
C ARG A 448 -8.16 15.54 -12.47
N LEU A 449 -7.49 16.65 -12.78
CA LEU A 449 -8.08 17.99 -12.84
C LEU A 449 -8.43 18.44 -14.26
N ALA A 450 -8.15 17.61 -15.27
CA ALA A 450 -8.35 17.93 -16.69
C ALA A 450 -7.76 19.29 -17.08
N CYS A 451 -6.53 19.56 -16.66
CA CYS A 451 -5.80 20.81 -16.89
C CYS A 451 -4.40 20.53 -17.47
N GLN A 452 -3.84 21.49 -18.21
CA GLN A 452 -2.48 21.47 -18.78
C GLN A 452 -2.04 20.20 -19.55
N GLN A 453 -2.96 19.28 -19.90
CA GLN A 453 -2.64 17.99 -20.53
C GLN A 453 -1.81 18.11 -21.81
N GLY A 454 -2.19 19.04 -22.70
CA GLY A 454 -1.47 19.28 -23.95
C GLY A 454 -0.06 19.84 -23.72
N LYS A 455 0.08 20.80 -22.80
CA LYS A 455 1.39 21.35 -22.41
C LYS A 455 2.27 20.30 -21.75
N PHE A 456 1.71 19.48 -20.85
CA PHE A 456 2.42 18.38 -20.21
C PHE A 456 3.01 17.41 -21.25
N VAL A 457 2.20 16.98 -22.22
CA VAL A 457 2.67 16.10 -23.30
C VAL A 457 3.79 16.78 -24.10
N LYS A 458 3.62 18.05 -24.47
CA LYS A 458 4.66 18.80 -25.20
C LYS A 458 5.98 18.82 -24.41
N ASN A 459 5.94 19.30 -23.16
CA ASN A 459 7.14 19.45 -22.34
C ASN A 459 7.82 18.11 -22.04
N LEU A 460 7.04 17.02 -21.90
CA LEU A 460 7.58 15.66 -21.72
C LEU A 460 8.31 15.17 -22.97
N LEU A 461 7.71 15.36 -24.14
CA LEU A 461 8.32 14.96 -25.40
C LEU A 461 9.55 15.82 -25.73
N ASP A 462 9.51 17.11 -25.40
CA ASP A 462 10.64 18.03 -25.56
C ASP A 462 11.78 17.63 -24.63
N ALA A 463 11.51 17.37 -23.34
CA ALA A 463 12.52 16.93 -22.35
C ALA A 463 13.12 15.54 -22.65
N LEU A 464 12.37 14.67 -23.33
CA LEU A 464 12.84 13.36 -23.77
C LEU A 464 13.36 13.36 -25.22
N HIS A 465 13.41 14.53 -25.86
CA HIS A 465 13.95 14.72 -27.21
C HIS A 465 13.27 13.76 -28.22
N CYS A 466 11.95 13.55 -28.07
CA CYS A 466 11.20 12.49 -28.76
C CYS A 466 9.88 12.96 -29.40
N ALA A 467 9.71 14.27 -29.62
CA ALA A 467 8.51 14.82 -30.26
C ALA A 467 8.30 14.34 -31.71
N GLU A 468 9.38 14.30 -32.49
CA GLU A 468 9.39 14.04 -33.95
C GLU A 468 10.15 12.74 -34.31
N VAL A 469 10.20 11.76 -33.38
CA VAL A 469 10.83 10.46 -33.62
C VAL A 469 9.79 9.39 -33.97
N ALA A 470 10.27 8.28 -34.55
CA ALA A 470 9.42 7.13 -34.84
C ALA A 470 8.64 6.64 -33.61
N PRO A 471 7.39 6.17 -33.76
CA PRO A 471 6.52 5.70 -32.68
C PRO A 471 7.19 4.82 -31.63
N THR A 472 7.92 3.79 -32.07
CA THR A 472 8.64 2.86 -31.19
C THR A 472 9.68 3.57 -30.33
N LYS A 473 10.44 4.53 -30.90
CA LYS A 473 11.44 5.30 -30.14
C LYS A 473 10.77 6.23 -29.13
N MET A 474 9.65 6.85 -29.50
CA MET A 474 8.88 7.72 -28.61
C MET A 474 8.33 6.96 -27.40
N ILE A 475 7.67 5.82 -27.63
CA ILE A 475 7.12 4.99 -26.54
C ILE A 475 8.24 4.49 -25.63
N ASN A 476 9.37 4.04 -26.19
CA ASN A 476 10.52 3.61 -25.39
C ASN A 476 11.11 4.75 -24.57
N ALA A 477 11.26 5.96 -25.14
CA ALA A 477 11.76 7.12 -24.41
C ALA A 477 10.88 7.44 -23.18
N VAL A 478 9.54 7.40 -23.34
CA VAL A 478 8.60 7.62 -22.23
C VAL A 478 8.63 6.47 -21.20
N LEU A 479 8.62 5.22 -21.65
CA LEU A 479 8.62 4.06 -20.75
C LEU A 479 9.89 3.95 -19.92
N HIS A 480 11.04 4.32 -20.48
CA HIS A 480 12.32 4.27 -19.80
C HIS A 480 12.70 5.59 -19.12
N LEU A 481 11.98 6.69 -19.41
CA LEU A 481 12.33 8.06 -19.01
C LEU A 481 13.78 8.41 -19.40
N LEU A 482 14.16 8.02 -20.61
CA LEU A 482 15.46 8.29 -21.20
C LEU A 482 15.27 9.07 -22.51
N PRO A 483 16.05 10.15 -22.74
CA PRO A 483 15.97 10.88 -24.00
C PRO A 483 16.23 9.98 -25.22
N ALA A 484 15.54 10.21 -26.33
CA ALA A 484 15.58 9.32 -27.51
C ALA A 484 16.94 9.31 -28.23
N ASN A 485 17.79 10.30 -27.98
CA ASN A 485 19.17 10.39 -28.45
C ASN A 485 20.17 9.64 -27.55
N VAL A 486 19.75 9.16 -26.37
CA VAL A 486 20.62 8.41 -25.45
C VAL A 486 20.52 6.93 -25.73
N THR A 487 21.66 6.29 -26.00
CA THR A 487 21.74 4.83 -26.14
C THR A 487 22.27 4.24 -24.84
N PRO A 488 21.46 3.47 -24.09
CA PRO A 488 21.91 2.88 -22.83
C PRO A 488 22.93 1.76 -23.09
N SER A 489 23.92 1.63 -22.20
CA SER A 489 24.97 0.60 -22.29
C SER A 489 24.45 -0.84 -22.11
N THR A 490 23.27 -1.00 -21.52
CA THR A 490 22.58 -2.27 -21.34
C THR A 490 21.10 -2.10 -21.67
N ALA A 491 20.41 -3.21 -21.99
CA ALA A 491 18.98 -3.19 -22.26
C ALA A 491 18.22 -2.59 -21.04
N PRO A 492 17.59 -1.40 -21.20
CA PRO A 492 16.97 -0.71 -20.07
C PRO A 492 15.69 -1.44 -19.68
N LYS A 493 15.41 -1.50 -18.39
CA LYS A 493 14.11 -1.98 -17.89
C LYS A 493 13.08 -0.87 -17.96
N ILE A 494 11.80 -1.21 -18.09
CA ILE A 494 10.73 -0.23 -18.03
C ILE A 494 10.76 0.49 -16.67
N HIS A 495 10.83 1.81 -16.69
CA HIS A 495 10.81 2.62 -15.49
C HIS A 495 9.39 2.67 -14.92
N LEU A 496 9.24 2.49 -13.61
CA LEU A 496 7.91 2.48 -12.96
C LEU A 496 7.15 3.79 -13.24
N HIS A 497 7.79 4.94 -13.04
CA HIS A 497 7.16 6.23 -13.32
C HIS A 497 6.91 6.44 -14.81
N GLY A 498 7.74 5.92 -15.71
CA GLY A 498 7.52 6.03 -17.15
C GLY A 498 6.25 5.31 -17.59
N SER A 499 6.06 4.08 -17.10
CA SER A 499 4.81 3.34 -17.31
C SER A 499 3.59 4.06 -16.70
N LEU A 500 3.70 4.57 -15.46
CA LEU A 500 2.58 5.27 -14.82
C LEU A 500 2.24 6.60 -15.50
N ILE A 501 3.24 7.32 -16.03
CA ILE A 501 3.04 8.52 -16.84
C ILE A 501 2.31 8.18 -18.13
N LEU A 502 2.74 7.14 -18.85
CA LEU A 502 2.05 6.70 -20.07
C LEU A 502 0.59 6.28 -19.78
N GLN A 503 0.35 5.58 -18.67
CA GLN A 503 -1.01 5.23 -18.24
C GLN A 503 -1.87 6.47 -17.96
N ALA A 504 -1.31 7.50 -17.31
CA ALA A 504 -2.01 8.76 -17.08
C ALA A 504 -2.33 9.50 -18.39
N ILE A 505 -1.38 9.55 -19.33
CA ILE A 505 -1.56 10.18 -20.65
C ILE A 505 -2.66 9.48 -21.45
N LEU A 506 -2.77 8.14 -21.38
CA LEU A 506 -3.84 7.40 -22.05
C LEU A 506 -5.25 7.74 -21.52
N ASP A 507 -5.36 8.36 -20.34
CA ASP A 507 -6.60 8.88 -19.78
C ASP A 507 -6.79 10.40 -19.97
N PHE A 508 -5.88 11.07 -20.69
CA PHE A 508 -6.07 12.47 -21.07
C PHE A 508 -7.18 12.61 -22.12
N ASN A 509 -7.73 13.81 -22.26
CA ASN A 509 -8.85 14.09 -23.18
C ASN A 509 -8.48 13.87 -24.66
N LYS A 510 -7.19 13.98 -25.00
CA LYS A 510 -6.66 13.81 -26.37
C LYS A 510 -5.42 12.88 -26.37
N PRO A 511 -5.59 11.56 -26.15
CA PRO A 511 -4.47 10.62 -26.02
C PRO A 511 -3.95 10.11 -27.39
N ILE A 512 -4.50 10.62 -28.50
CA ILE A 512 -4.40 10.02 -29.83
C ILE A 512 -2.96 9.81 -30.33
N LYS A 513 -2.03 10.74 -30.02
CA LYS A 513 -0.62 10.60 -30.42
C LYS A 513 0.00 9.31 -29.84
N PHE A 514 -0.26 9.01 -28.57
CA PHE A 514 0.25 7.82 -27.90
C PHE A 514 -0.53 6.55 -28.27
N VAL A 515 -1.84 6.68 -28.48
CA VAL A 515 -2.68 5.57 -28.95
C VAL A 515 -2.19 5.09 -30.32
N THR A 516 -2.02 6.00 -31.27
CA THR A 516 -1.51 5.68 -32.61
C THR A 516 -0.09 5.15 -32.52
N ALA A 517 0.78 5.77 -31.71
CA ALA A 517 2.15 5.33 -31.60
C ALA A 517 2.26 3.88 -31.10
N LEU A 518 1.47 3.48 -30.09
CA LEU A 518 1.41 2.09 -29.61
C LEU A 518 0.91 1.11 -30.68
N LEU A 519 -0.06 1.51 -31.49
CA LEU A 519 -0.65 0.69 -32.56
C LEU A 519 0.24 0.58 -33.81
N GLU A 520 1.24 1.44 -33.97
CA GLU A 520 2.21 1.43 -35.07
C GLU A 520 3.49 0.66 -34.72
N MET A 521 3.69 0.32 -33.44
CA MET A 521 4.83 -0.51 -33.03
C MET A 521 4.73 -1.92 -33.63
N PRO A 522 5.84 -2.59 -33.94
CA PRO A 522 5.84 -4.03 -34.23
C PRO A 522 5.14 -4.83 -33.11
N ASN A 523 4.31 -5.80 -33.49
CA ASN A 523 3.43 -6.51 -32.54
C ASN A 523 4.22 -7.37 -31.54
N ASP A 524 5.30 -8.00 -31.98
CA ASP A 524 6.27 -8.73 -31.16
C ASP A 524 6.90 -7.82 -30.10
N ARG A 525 7.38 -6.64 -30.49
CA ARG A 525 7.94 -5.67 -29.55
C ARG A 525 6.88 -5.14 -28.59
N LEU A 526 5.67 -4.85 -29.05
CA LEU A 526 4.60 -4.45 -28.14
C LEU A 526 4.28 -5.57 -27.14
N ALA A 527 4.23 -6.83 -27.59
CA ALA A 527 4.00 -7.98 -26.73
C ALA A 527 5.11 -8.18 -25.67
N GLU A 528 6.36 -7.92 -26.03
CA GLU A 528 7.48 -7.91 -25.07
C GLU A 528 7.28 -6.83 -24.00
N ILE A 529 6.86 -5.61 -24.37
CA ILE A 529 6.59 -4.52 -23.40
C ILE A 529 5.49 -4.95 -22.43
N LEU A 530 4.40 -5.47 -22.99
CA LEU A 530 3.22 -5.87 -22.22
C LEU A 530 3.46 -7.14 -21.38
N SER A 531 4.55 -7.87 -21.62
CA SER A 531 4.98 -9.02 -20.81
C SER A 531 5.79 -8.62 -19.57
N GLU A 532 6.25 -7.37 -19.47
CA GLU A 532 7.00 -6.87 -18.32
C GLU A 532 6.09 -6.42 -17.16
N PRO A 533 6.59 -6.45 -15.90
CA PRO A 533 5.79 -6.07 -14.74
C PRO A 533 5.17 -4.68 -14.86
N ALA A 534 5.96 -3.66 -15.22
CA ALA A 534 5.48 -2.29 -15.34
C ALA A 534 4.72 -2.06 -16.66
N GLY A 535 5.17 -2.66 -17.77
CA GLY A 535 4.54 -2.48 -19.08
C GLY A 535 3.15 -3.12 -19.20
N SER A 536 2.89 -4.24 -18.51
CA SER A 536 1.59 -4.92 -18.56
C SER A 536 0.39 -4.05 -18.15
N PHE A 537 0.60 -3.05 -17.28
CA PHE A 537 -0.46 -2.13 -16.86
C PHE A 537 -0.88 -1.13 -17.95
N VAL A 538 -0.02 -0.89 -18.94
CA VAL A 538 -0.33 -0.04 -20.11
C VAL A 538 -1.48 -0.64 -20.92
N ALA A 539 -1.54 -1.98 -21.04
CA ALA A 539 -2.65 -2.66 -21.70
C ALA A 539 -4.01 -2.34 -21.04
N ASN A 540 -4.05 -2.35 -19.70
CA ASN A 540 -5.27 -2.01 -18.97
C ASN A 540 -5.64 -0.55 -19.20
N ALA A 541 -4.70 0.38 -19.04
CA ALA A 541 -4.95 1.81 -19.26
C ALA A 541 -5.42 2.12 -20.68
N PHE A 542 -4.88 1.45 -21.69
CA PHE A 542 -5.33 1.61 -23.08
C PHE A 542 -6.78 1.15 -23.27
N VAL A 543 -7.13 -0.03 -22.75
CA VAL A 543 -8.47 -0.61 -22.92
C VAL A 543 -9.53 0.12 -22.09
N THR A 544 -9.18 0.61 -20.90
CA THR A 544 -10.14 1.28 -19.99
C THR A 544 -10.13 2.80 -20.11
N GLY A 545 -9.14 3.40 -20.79
CA GLY A 545 -8.96 4.85 -20.87
C GLY A 545 -10.19 5.53 -21.46
N ARG A 546 -10.67 6.58 -20.77
CA ARG A 546 -11.97 7.21 -21.07
C ARG A 546 -12.05 7.79 -22.48
N PHE A 547 -10.93 8.28 -22.99
CA PHE A 547 -10.83 8.96 -24.29
C PHE A 547 -10.14 8.10 -25.37
N VAL A 548 -9.83 6.84 -25.06
CA VAL A 548 -9.36 5.88 -26.07
C VAL A 548 -10.58 5.32 -26.80
N GLY A 549 -10.71 5.62 -28.09
CA GLY A 549 -11.86 5.22 -28.90
C GLY A 549 -11.98 3.71 -29.09
N GLU A 550 -13.22 3.20 -29.19
CA GLU A 550 -13.53 1.77 -29.31
C GLU A 550 -12.81 1.10 -30.49
N LYS A 551 -12.77 1.74 -31.66
CA LYS A 551 -12.03 1.25 -32.84
C LYS A 551 -10.53 1.06 -32.55
N SER A 552 -9.94 1.91 -31.72
CA SER A 552 -8.51 1.77 -31.34
C SER A 552 -8.31 0.59 -30.40
N ARG A 553 -9.27 0.31 -29.51
CA ARG A 553 -9.25 -0.87 -28.62
C ARG A 553 -9.36 -2.16 -29.44
N GLU A 554 -10.30 -2.22 -30.39
CA GLU A 554 -10.40 -3.35 -31.30
C GLU A 554 -9.13 -3.51 -32.15
N LYS A 555 -8.55 -2.40 -32.64
CA LYS A 555 -7.29 -2.43 -33.40
C LYS A 555 -6.15 -2.98 -32.56
N LEU A 556 -6.04 -2.63 -31.27
CA LEU A 556 -5.02 -3.18 -30.38
C LEU A 556 -5.14 -4.69 -30.21
N VAL A 557 -6.36 -5.19 -30.02
CA VAL A 557 -6.61 -6.63 -29.93
C VAL A 557 -6.18 -7.32 -31.23
N ARG A 558 -6.58 -6.79 -32.38
CA ARG A 558 -6.15 -7.33 -33.67
C ARG A 558 -4.63 -7.27 -33.86
N HIS A 559 -4.00 -6.19 -33.43
CA HIS A 559 -2.57 -5.95 -33.60
C HIS A 559 -1.71 -6.97 -32.86
N LEU A 560 -2.18 -7.48 -31.71
CA LEU A 560 -1.48 -8.49 -30.91
C LEU A 560 -1.72 -9.93 -31.40
N GLU A 561 -2.50 -10.14 -32.48
CA GLU A 561 -2.65 -11.48 -33.09
C GLU A 561 -1.29 -12.05 -33.51
N GLY A 562 -1.07 -13.33 -33.22
CA GLY A 562 0.22 -14.02 -33.40
C GLY A 562 1.15 -13.95 -32.19
N GLN A 563 0.81 -13.16 -31.16
CA GLN A 563 1.63 -12.97 -29.95
C GLN A 563 0.94 -13.43 -28.65
N TYR A 564 -0.33 -13.82 -28.68
CA TYR A 564 -1.09 -14.25 -27.50
C TYR A 564 -0.52 -15.47 -26.81
N ALA A 565 -0.03 -16.46 -27.56
CA ALA A 565 0.60 -17.63 -26.96
C ALA A 565 1.89 -17.25 -26.22
N GLN A 566 2.70 -16.36 -26.80
CA GLN A 566 3.93 -15.85 -26.17
C GLN A 566 3.63 -15.01 -24.93
N LEU A 567 2.67 -14.07 -25.01
CA LEU A 567 2.21 -13.26 -23.89
C LEU A 567 1.78 -14.14 -22.71
N THR A 568 1.01 -15.21 -22.99
CA THR A 568 0.45 -16.10 -21.98
C THR A 568 1.53 -16.86 -21.21
N LEU A 569 2.72 -17.09 -21.79
CA LEU A 569 3.83 -17.77 -21.11
C LEU A 569 4.47 -16.92 -20.00
N SER A 570 4.26 -15.60 -20.00
CA SER A 570 4.71 -14.73 -18.92
C SER A 570 3.63 -14.51 -17.85
N VAL A 571 4.05 -14.25 -16.62
CA VAL A 571 3.10 -13.99 -15.51
C VAL A 571 2.27 -12.75 -15.79
N HIS A 572 2.87 -11.70 -16.33
CA HIS A 572 2.22 -10.42 -16.57
C HIS A 572 1.43 -10.41 -17.88
N GLY A 573 2.02 -10.94 -18.96
CA GLY A 573 1.35 -11.08 -20.26
C GLY A 573 0.12 -11.98 -20.21
N SER A 574 0.09 -13.02 -19.35
CA SER A 574 -1.13 -13.81 -19.10
C SER A 574 -2.33 -12.96 -18.66
N ARG A 575 -2.09 -11.89 -17.91
CA ARG A 575 -3.15 -10.93 -17.52
C ARG A 575 -3.51 -10.01 -18.68
N VAL A 576 -2.55 -9.62 -19.51
CA VAL A 576 -2.79 -8.86 -20.73
C VAL A 576 -3.68 -9.64 -21.69
N VAL A 577 -3.45 -10.94 -21.87
CA VAL A 577 -4.32 -11.79 -22.70
C VAL A 577 -5.76 -11.81 -22.19
N GLU A 578 -5.96 -11.90 -20.87
CA GLU A 578 -7.31 -11.76 -20.30
C GLU A 578 -7.92 -10.38 -20.61
N ILE A 579 -7.16 -9.29 -20.46
CA ILE A 579 -7.64 -7.93 -20.77
C ILE A 579 -8.03 -7.82 -22.25
N MET A 580 -7.19 -8.32 -23.17
CA MET A 580 -7.47 -8.30 -24.60
C MET A 580 -8.67 -9.16 -24.98
N TYR A 581 -8.84 -10.32 -24.33
CA TYR A 581 -10.01 -11.17 -24.53
C TYR A 581 -11.30 -10.47 -24.11
N GLU A 582 -11.31 -9.80 -22.95
CA GLU A 582 -12.50 -9.06 -22.51
C GLU A 582 -12.78 -7.84 -23.42
N ALA A 583 -11.73 -7.17 -23.91
CA ALA A 583 -11.84 -6.02 -24.81
C ALA A 583 -12.28 -6.40 -26.24
N GLY A 584 -11.92 -7.61 -26.69
CA GLY A 584 -12.15 -8.05 -28.06
C GLY A 584 -13.61 -8.36 -28.36
N ASN A 585 -14.01 -8.14 -29.61
CA ASN A 585 -15.31 -8.57 -30.11
C ASN A 585 -15.37 -10.11 -30.27
N PRO A 586 -16.54 -10.71 -30.56
CA PRO A 586 -16.66 -12.17 -30.62
C PRO A 586 -15.70 -12.87 -31.58
N ALA A 587 -15.38 -12.27 -32.73
CA ALA A 587 -14.44 -12.85 -33.70
C ALA A 587 -13.00 -12.80 -33.16
N GLN A 588 -12.62 -11.69 -32.54
CA GLN A 588 -11.29 -11.53 -31.94
C GLN A 588 -11.09 -12.47 -30.74
N ARG A 589 -12.12 -12.63 -29.89
CA ARG A 589 -12.10 -13.61 -28.79
C ARG A 589 -11.86 -15.03 -29.29
N GLU A 590 -12.50 -15.39 -30.40
CA GLU A 590 -12.28 -16.68 -31.06
C GLU A 590 -10.85 -16.80 -31.60
N ASN A 591 -10.32 -15.77 -32.26
CA ASN A 591 -8.94 -15.76 -32.77
C ASN A 591 -7.91 -15.94 -31.65
N ILE A 592 -8.07 -15.24 -30.52
CA ILE A 592 -7.21 -15.38 -29.33
C ILE A 592 -7.21 -16.84 -28.88
N VAL A 593 -8.39 -17.44 -28.69
CA VAL A 593 -8.49 -18.82 -28.18
C VAL A 593 -7.98 -19.84 -29.20
N ARG A 594 -8.15 -19.59 -30.50
CA ARG A 594 -7.55 -20.40 -31.56
C ARG A 594 -6.03 -20.44 -31.44
N GLU A 595 -5.38 -19.30 -31.31
CA GLU A 595 -3.93 -19.20 -31.15
C GLU A 595 -3.43 -19.94 -29.89
N LEU A 596 -4.15 -19.79 -28.76
CA LEU A 596 -3.81 -20.52 -27.54
C LEU A 596 -3.99 -22.03 -27.69
N ALA A 597 -4.98 -22.48 -28.47
CA ALA A 597 -5.25 -23.90 -28.69
C ALA A 597 -4.14 -24.61 -29.49
N GLU A 598 -3.52 -23.91 -30.44
CA GLU A 598 -2.38 -24.41 -31.23
C GLU A 598 -1.18 -24.79 -30.35
N GLN A 599 -1.02 -24.12 -29.21
CA GLN A 599 0.10 -24.35 -28.27
C GLN A 599 -0.36 -24.78 -26.87
N CYS A 600 -1.56 -25.36 -26.75
CA CYS A 600 -2.22 -25.63 -25.47
C CYS A 600 -1.34 -26.44 -24.50
N GLU A 601 -0.65 -27.47 -24.99
CA GLU A 601 0.22 -28.34 -24.19
C GLU A 601 1.42 -27.57 -23.60
N ARG A 602 2.07 -26.75 -24.41
CA ARG A 602 3.18 -25.88 -23.99
C ARG A 602 2.71 -24.87 -22.93
N LEU A 603 1.53 -24.30 -23.13
CA LEU A 603 0.93 -23.34 -22.20
C LEU A 603 0.57 -24.00 -20.86
N ASN A 604 0.01 -25.21 -20.86
CA ASN A 604 -0.35 -25.91 -19.62
C ASN A 604 0.86 -26.22 -18.71
N GLY A 605 2.08 -26.19 -19.24
CA GLY A 605 3.32 -26.32 -18.46
C GLY A 605 3.60 -25.19 -17.47
N LYS A 606 2.89 -24.06 -17.52
CA LYS A 606 3.02 -22.94 -16.56
C LYS A 606 1.71 -22.72 -15.77
N PRO A 607 1.76 -22.52 -14.44
CA PRO A 607 0.53 -22.39 -13.64
C PRO A 607 -0.39 -21.21 -14.00
N TRP A 608 0.17 -20.08 -14.45
CA TRP A 608 -0.62 -18.90 -14.85
C TRP A 608 -1.27 -19.11 -16.22
N SER A 609 -0.55 -19.69 -17.16
CA SER A 609 -1.04 -20.06 -18.50
C SER A 609 -2.12 -21.14 -18.42
N ALA A 610 -1.94 -22.18 -17.60
CA ALA A 610 -2.97 -23.19 -17.34
C ALA A 610 -4.26 -22.59 -16.77
N LYS A 611 -4.15 -21.56 -15.92
CA LYS A 611 -5.31 -20.82 -15.40
C LYS A 611 -6.04 -20.07 -16.51
N VAL A 612 -5.31 -19.42 -17.43
CA VAL A 612 -5.90 -18.75 -18.60
C VAL A 612 -6.58 -19.77 -19.51
N ASN A 613 -5.92 -20.90 -19.83
CA ASN A 613 -6.51 -21.96 -20.66
C ASN A 613 -7.81 -22.50 -20.07
N LYS A 614 -7.81 -22.77 -18.76
CA LYS A 614 -9.01 -23.19 -18.03
C LYS A 614 -10.11 -22.13 -18.08
N ARG A 615 -9.77 -20.85 -17.87
CA ARG A 615 -10.72 -19.73 -17.87
C ARG A 615 -11.36 -19.50 -19.24
N LEU A 616 -10.56 -19.58 -20.31
CA LEU A 616 -11.01 -19.32 -21.67
C LEU A 616 -11.52 -20.59 -22.39
N LEU A 617 -11.58 -21.72 -21.67
CA LEU A 617 -12.05 -23.01 -22.19
C LEU A 617 -11.26 -23.46 -23.43
N VAL A 618 -9.94 -23.25 -23.45
CA VAL A 618 -9.07 -23.51 -24.61
C VAL A 618 -9.09 -24.98 -25.01
N ASP A 619 -9.09 -25.92 -24.06
CA ASP A 619 -9.20 -27.36 -24.34
C ASP A 619 -10.55 -27.72 -25.01
N LEU A 620 -11.63 -27.05 -24.62
CA LEU A 620 -12.94 -27.25 -25.25
C LEU A 620 -12.92 -26.73 -26.70
N TYR A 621 -12.28 -25.58 -26.94
CA TYR A 621 -12.10 -25.06 -28.30
C TYR A 621 -11.27 -26.00 -29.16
N LYS A 622 -10.13 -26.50 -28.65
CA LYS A 622 -9.24 -27.45 -29.36
C LYS A 622 -9.99 -28.72 -29.79
N ARG A 623 -10.91 -29.23 -28.96
CA ARG A 623 -11.69 -30.45 -29.23
C ARG A 623 -12.92 -30.19 -30.10
N ASN A 624 -13.64 -29.10 -29.83
CA ASN A 624 -14.90 -28.79 -30.49
C ASN A 624 -15.19 -27.27 -30.48
N PRO A 625 -14.73 -26.55 -31.53
CA PRO A 625 -14.96 -25.11 -31.66
C PRO A 625 -16.44 -24.72 -31.64
N ALA A 626 -17.33 -25.53 -32.23
CA ALA A 626 -18.78 -25.26 -32.27
C ALA A 626 -19.38 -25.27 -30.86
N ARG A 627 -19.02 -26.26 -30.03
CA ARG A 627 -19.47 -26.34 -28.63
C ARG A 627 -18.91 -25.21 -27.79
N TRP A 628 -17.67 -24.78 -28.05
CA TRP A 628 -17.08 -23.61 -27.39
C TRP A 628 -17.86 -22.32 -27.70
N LYS A 629 -18.23 -22.09 -28.97
CA LYS A 629 -19.05 -20.91 -29.36
C LYS A 629 -20.38 -20.86 -28.61
N VAL A 630 -21.03 -22.01 -28.40
CA VAL A 630 -22.27 -22.09 -27.61
C VAL A 630 -22.01 -21.79 -26.14
N ALA A 631 -20.94 -22.36 -25.56
CA ALA A 631 -20.57 -22.16 -24.16
C ALA A 631 -20.31 -20.67 -23.84
N ILE A 632 -19.53 -19.98 -24.68
CA ILE A 632 -19.21 -18.55 -24.47
C ILE A 632 -20.41 -17.65 -24.73
N LYS A 633 -21.27 -17.94 -25.73
CA LYS A 633 -22.51 -17.19 -25.94
C LYS A 633 -23.45 -17.29 -24.73
N ASN A 634 -23.53 -18.46 -24.12
CA ASN A 634 -24.33 -18.64 -22.90
C ASN A 634 -23.73 -17.89 -21.72
N ASP A 635 -22.39 -17.88 -21.58
CA ASP A 635 -21.70 -17.13 -20.53
C ASP A 635 -21.94 -15.61 -20.67
N ALA A 636 -21.77 -15.05 -21.87
CA ALA A 636 -22.03 -13.64 -22.15
C ALA A 636 -23.50 -13.24 -21.97
N LYS A 637 -24.44 -14.15 -22.28
CA LYS A 637 -25.86 -13.95 -22.00
C LYS A 637 -26.10 -13.85 -20.49
N VAL A 638 -25.50 -14.74 -19.70
CA VAL A 638 -25.65 -14.74 -18.25
C VAL A 638 -25.03 -13.49 -17.62
N GLU A 639 -23.88 -13.02 -18.10
CA GLU A 639 -23.28 -11.75 -17.66
C GLU A 639 -24.19 -10.55 -17.96
N LYS A 640 -24.70 -10.42 -19.19
CA LYS A 640 -25.64 -9.35 -19.56
C LYS A 640 -26.94 -9.39 -18.75
N MET A 641 -27.41 -10.59 -18.42
CA MET A 641 -28.58 -10.76 -17.56
C MET A 641 -28.31 -10.28 -16.13
N PHE A 642 -27.09 -10.49 -15.64
CA PHE A 642 -26.66 -10.03 -14.33
C PHE A 642 -26.46 -8.51 -14.27
N ASP A 643 -25.88 -7.89 -15.30
CA ASP A 643 -25.72 -6.43 -15.35
C ASP A 643 -27.08 -5.71 -15.33
N LYS A 644 -28.06 -6.20 -16.08
CA LYS A 644 -29.45 -5.70 -16.04
C LYS A 644 -30.11 -5.86 -14.67
N LEU A 645 -29.77 -6.90 -13.93
CA LEU A 645 -30.25 -7.12 -12.58
C LEU A 645 -29.64 -6.10 -11.62
N CYS A 646 -28.32 -5.84 -11.73
CA CYS A 646 -27.63 -4.82 -10.93
C CYS A 646 -28.17 -3.41 -11.19
N GLU A 647 -28.44 -3.04 -12.44
CA GLU A 647 -29.03 -1.75 -12.81
C GLU A 647 -30.42 -1.54 -12.20
N ARG A 648 -31.28 -2.58 -12.23
CA ARG A 648 -32.65 -2.52 -11.68
C ARG A 648 -32.73 -2.44 -10.16
N LEU A 649 -31.64 -2.75 -9.46
CA LEU A 649 -31.56 -2.69 -8.01
C LEU A 649 -31.05 -1.31 -7.50
N ASN A 650 -31.13 -0.26 -8.34
CA ASN A 650 -30.74 1.13 -8.02
C ASN A 650 -29.32 1.24 -7.45
N GLY A 651 -28.38 0.44 -7.93
CA GLY A 651 -26.98 0.54 -7.50
C GLY A 651 -26.76 0.28 -5.99
N LYS A 652 -27.72 -0.33 -5.27
CA LYS A 652 -27.44 -0.85 -3.92
C LYS A 652 -26.29 -1.86 -4.05
N PRO A 653 -25.11 -1.58 -3.49
CA PRO A 653 -23.94 -2.40 -3.72
C PRO A 653 -24.11 -3.67 -2.91
N TRP A 654 -24.71 -4.67 -3.54
CA TRP A 654 -24.26 -6.03 -3.29
C TRP A 654 -22.75 -6.01 -3.48
N SER A 655 -22.03 -6.23 -2.38
CA SER A 655 -20.65 -5.77 -2.20
C SER A 655 -19.81 -5.99 -3.47
N ALA A 656 -19.05 -4.96 -3.86
CA ALA A 656 -18.20 -4.94 -5.06
C ALA A 656 -17.09 -6.02 -5.10
N LYS A 657 -17.21 -7.07 -4.29
CA LYS A 657 -16.28 -8.21 -4.17
C LYS A 657 -16.88 -9.55 -4.58
N VAL A 658 -18.20 -9.69 -4.76
CA VAL A 658 -18.73 -10.95 -5.27
C VAL A 658 -18.40 -11.04 -6.75
N ASN A 659 -17.42 -11.87 -7.08
CA ASN A 659 -17.02 -12.12 -8.45
C ASN A 659 -18.25 -12.58 -9.24
N LYS A 660 -18.69 -11.78 -10.21
CA LYS A 660 -19.92 -11.99 -11.00
C LYS A 660 -20.07 -13.44 -11.48
N ARG A 661 -18.94 -14.08 -11.80
CA ARG A 661 -18.85 -15.48 -12.24
C ARG A 661 -19.05 -16.51 -11.13
N LEU A 662 -18.64 -16.22 -9.89
CA LEU A 662 -18.82 -17.10 -8.73
C LEU A 662 -20.29 -17.22 -8.32
N LEU A 663 -21.08 -16.14 -8.39
CA LEU A 663 -22.52 -16.18 -8.14
C LEU A 663 -23.26 -17.02 -9.19
N VAL A 664 -22.88 -16.87 -10.46
CA VAL A 664 -23.42 -17.65 -11.57
C VAL A 664 -23.05 -19.13 -11.46
N ASP A 665 -21.79 -19.43 -11.14
CA ASP A 665 -21.33 -20.80 -10.90
C ASP A 665 -21.99 -21.41 -9.65
N LEU A 666 -22.20 -20.62 -8.59
CA LEU A 666 -22.86 -21.05 -7.36
C LEU A 666 -24.33 -21.42 -7.63
N TYR A 667 -25.06 -20.60 -8.40
CA TYR A 667 -26.42 -20.95 -8.84
C TYR A 667 -26.45 -22.28 -9.60
N LYS A 668 -25.53 -22.44 -10.57
CA LYS A 668 -25.46 -23.65 -11.40
C LYS A 668 -25.10 -24.91 -10.62
N ARG A 669 -24.25 -24.79 -9.58
CA ARG A 669 -23.73 -25.93 -8.81
C ARG A 669 -24.55 -26.25 -7.57
N ASN A 670 -25.09 -25.23 -6.89
CA ASN A 670 -25.82 -25.39 -5.63
C ASN A 670 -26.88 -24.27 -5.47
N PRO A 671 -28.10 -24.46 -6.02
CA PRO A 671 -29.18 -23.48 -5.96
C PRO A 671 -29.58 -23.08 -4.54
N ALA A 672 -29.52 -24.01 -3.56
CA ALA A 672 -29.87 -23.73 -2.18
C ALA A 672 -28.88 -22.73 -1.54
N ARG A 673 -27.58 -22.95 -1.75
CA ARG A 673 -26.52 -22.05 -1.26
C ARG A 673 -26.54 -20.70 -1.99
N TRP A 674 -26.98 -20.67 -3.24
CA TRP A 674 -27.22 -19.42 -3.97
C TRP A 674 -28.37 -18.60 -3.40
N LYS A 675 -29.48 -19.23 -2.98
CA LYS A 675 -30.60 -18.55 -2.31
C LYS A 675 -30.15 -17.88 -1.02
N VAL A 676 -29.34 -18.58 -0.22
CA VAL A 676 -28.73 -18.01 0.98
C VAL A 676 -27.82 -16.85 0.64
N ALA A 677 -27.00 -16.98 -0.41
CA ALA A 677 -26.15 -15.89 -0.88
C ALA A 677 -27.02 -14.67 -1.17
N ILE A 678 -28.08 -14.77 -1.98
CA ILE A 678 -29.00 -13.66 -2.32
C ILE A 678 -29.87 -13.18 -1.15
N LYS A 679 -29.57 -13.57 0.10
CA LYS A 679 -30.35 -13.28 1.31
C LYS A 679 -31.83 -13.70 1.21
N ASN A 680 -32.09 -14.77 0.45
CA ASN A 680 -33.44 -15.27 0.17
C ASN A 680 -34.38 -14.20 -0.39
N ASP A 681 -33.87 -13.23 -1.15
CA ASP A 681 -34.69 -12.23 -1.82
C ASP A 681 -35.53 -12.90 -2.91
N ALA A 682 -36.79 -13.20 -2.57
CA ALA A 682 -37.74 -13.88 -3.45
C ALA A 682 -38.00 -13.14 -4.76
N LYS A 683 -37.73 -11.83 -4.82
CA LYS A 683 -37.86 -11.00 -6.03
C LYS A 683 -36.67 -11.21 -6.94
N VAL A 684 -35.46 -11.30 -6.38
CA VAL A 684 -34.22 -11.64 -7.11
C VAL A 684 -34.27 -13.09 -7.60
N GLU A 685 -34.75 -14.02 -6.77
CA GLU A 685 -34.93 -15.44 -7.11
C GLU A 685 -35.90 -15.62 -8.30
N LYS A 686 -37.11 -15.06 -8.21
CA LYS A 686 -38.09 -15.11 -9.32
C LYS A 686 -37.58 -14.46 -10.60
N MET A 687 -36.77 -13.41 -10.49
CA MET A 687 -36.14 -12.79 -11.66
C MET A 687 -35.07 -13.69 -12.27
N PHE A 688 -34.19 -14.28 -11.45
CA PHE A 688 -33.11 -15.16 -11.91
C PHE A 688 -33.65 -16.45 -12.53
N ASP A 689 -34.69 -17.05 -11.94
CA ASP A 689 -35.35 -18.25 -12.47
C ASP A 689 -36.05 -18.00 -13.81
N LYS A 690 -36.69 -16.84 -13.99
CA LYS A 690 -37.23 -16.42 -15.29
C LYS A 690 -36.14 -16.19 -16.34
N LEU A 691 -34.94 -15.81 -15.91
CA LEU A 691 -33.79 -15.49 -16.77
C LEU A 691 -32.99 -16.73 -17.20
N VAL A 692 -32.78 -17.69 -16.30
CA VAL A 692 -32.06 -18.95 -16.61
C VAL A 692 -32.99 -20.03 -17.20
N GLY A 693 -34.27 -20.00 -16.85
CA GLY A 693 -35.28 -20.99 -17.19
C GLY A 693 -36.01 -20.77 -18.52
N GLY A 694 -35.31 -20.50 -19.61
CA GLY A 694 -35.88 -20.49 -20.96
C GLY A 694 -35.90 -21.87 -21.64
N LYS A 695 -36.36 -22.92 -20.93
CA LYS A 695 -36.78 -24.25 -21.44
C LYS A 695 -36.97 -25.21 -20.25
N LYS A 696 -38.08 -25.06 -19.51
CA LYS A 696 -38.74 -26.28 -18.98
C LYS A 696 -39.70 -26.72 -20.07
N ARG A 697 -39.35 -27.77 -20.82
CA ARG A 697 -40.35 -28.50 -21.61
C ARG A 697 -41.44 -28.91 -20.62
N LYS A 698 -42.68 -28.50 -20.87
CA LYS A 698 -43.84 -29.16 -20.31
C LYS A 698 -43.72 -30.63 -20.67
N VAL A 699 -43.55 -31.48 -19.67
CA VAL A 699 -44.00 -32.87 -19.77
C VAL A 699 -45.45 -32.79 -19.33
N GLU A 700 -46.37 -32.84 -20.29
CA GLU A 700 -47.78 -33.04 -20.03
C GLU A 700 -48.00 -34.52 -19.70
N SER A 701 -48.73 -34.72 -18.58
CA SER A 701 -49.37 -35.93 -18.02
C SER A 701 -48.66 -37.27 -18.17
#